data_AF-A0A1B6II52-F1
#
_entry.id   AF-A0A1B6II52-F1
#
_cell.length_a   1.000
_cell.length_b   1.000
_cell.length_c   1.000
_cell.angle_alpha   90.00
_cell.angle_beta   90.00
_cell.angle_gamma   90.00
#
_symmetry.space_group_name_H-M   'P 1'
#
loop_
_entity.id
_entity.type
_entity.pdbx_description
1 polymer ?
#
loop_
_entity_poly.entity_id
_entity_poly.type
_entity_poly.pdbx_seq_one_letter_code
_entity_poly.pdbx_strand_id
1 'polypeptide(L)'
;PTLCQSAIVSVEKPGIDILGRPVLQFMLQQHNLPCLQAAMRRALHKATCRVYAMQALNWLLRSVTQSTCLHDLLWWLVAALSPAIVEPEPPTSGADPKPDKKEDHDVPGICEHPLSDMSLVGESVQPLASTFHALLQTVADLMLMLPMGSALQQMAVRCWGIRFTQADHMFLHRSHVFSNISKILSRSEEEQDDTSLSMQESHHSTYSQMHSFVEILKDLTPGMEVKASSRQAMVGSLTDNSTETFWESGDEDRNKTKTITLTSPPRSSLHLVYIHIDNCRDLANKVSSVTFQTGPNIEELYKIRTIEVESRATGWFSCTVVDREHSVVRLELKGPDNSLRLRQIRVLGEMEGEPLKQGRQHSALTIQQRNTEAETLKVFRLITSQVFGKLITGEQEEPTVEETNDLKEHMVGILFSRSKLTHLQKQVCTHIVQAIRKETAALREDWETRLCSGTQANDAPDTYCFEMLSMVLALSGSSVGRSYLALQQTLLTDLLSLLHTGSARVQRQVTLLLRRMLPEVAPQTLANLTSVPRLPPTDFSAATSTKSSDAEFDPHRVGILDVFLSVIAKALTVQVKVKAKEGKGVTSVTLATAIHPRDQVGKRWWLRGCISRKLAEDIIQLIKDMSAGKLSEMWARVTKGAIAENIMNLTKLSEVQRGSAECARCPTLWLALASLCVLDNDHVERLSSAQWRNAADGNPPPPRPTCNNHDDGETLAIIQCNVCGSLCADCDRFLHLHRRMRMHHRQVCKEEEEAIRVDLHEGCGRTKLFWALLLADSCTLKAMVEFREGTRPNSKAPGVVSGVCRFCGATGSSGLLEIGNICADQECQDHAHNACTKMHVCGHLCSGISGETECLPCLHGCSGDPTLKQDADDMCMICFTEALSCAPAIQLKCGHVFHLHCCRNVLSKRWAGPRITFAFSQCPICKAPMEHPVLGELLAPILSLLEDVRRKAVMRLEYEGLDKGRADPASYAMDRYAYYVCFKCNKAYYGGEARCDAELGSGDFDPAELVCGACSDVSRAQMCPKHGTDFLEYKCRYCCSVAVFFCFGTTHFCNACHDDFQRVTNIHRDELPTCPAGPRAKQLDGDECPLHVKHPPTGEEFALGCGVCRNAHTF
;
A
#
# COMPACT_ATOMS: atom_id res chain seq x y z
N PRO A 1 -51.74 -4.13 26.29
CA PRO A 1 -52.12 -5.40 26.95
C PRO A 1 -51.06 -6.48 26.70
N THR A 2 -50.40 -6.87 27.78
CA THR A 2 -49.29 -7.82 27.93
C THR A 2 -49.65 -9.25 27.53
N LEU A 3 -48.67 -10.01 26.99
CA LEU A 3 -48.30 -11.36 27.47
C LEU A 3 -47.00 -11.87 26.83
N CYS A 4 -46.36 -12.79 27.56
CA CYS A 4 -44.92 -13.00 27.72
C CYS A 4 -44.19 -13.87 26.70
N GLN A 5 -42.86 -13.71 26.76
CA GLN A 5 -41.74 -14.57 26.36
C GLN A 5 -42.00 -16.08 26.30
N SER A 6 -41.41 -16.72 25.30
CA SER A 6 -40.72 -18.01 25.48
C SER A 6 -39.58 -18.18 24.47
N ALA A 7 -38.44 -18.63 24.99
CA ALA A 7 -37.21 -18.88 24.25
C ALA A 7 -37.35 -20.09 23.32
N ILE A 8 -36.91 -19.95 22.07
CA ILE A 8 -36.52 -21.07 21.21
C ILE A 8 -35.19 -20.71 20.56
N VAL A 9 -34.14 -21.39 21.04
CA VAL A 9 -32.84 -21.51 20.37
C VAL A 9 -33.11 -22.07 18.97
N SER A 10 -32.90 -21.24 17.95
CA SER A 10 -33.05 -21.64 16.55
C SER A 10 -31.72 -21.42 15.85
N VAL A 11 -31.09 -22.55 15.54
CA VAL A 11 -29.87 -22.71 14.75
C VAL A 11 -29.97 -21.90 13.45
N GLU A 12 -29.02 -21.00 13.22
CA GLU A 12 -28.88 -20.25 11.98
C GLU A 12 -28.53 -21.20 10.83
N LYS A 13 -29.55 -21.54 10.03
CA LYS A 13 -29.38 -21.83 8.60
C LYS A 13 -29.64 -20.53 7.83
N PRO A 14 -28.97 -20.26 6.70
CA PRO A 14 -29.34 -19.14 5.84
C PRO A 14 -30.62 -19.52 5.10
N GLY A 15 -31.75 -19.38 5.78
CA GLY A 15 -33.05 -19.39 5.12
C GLY A 15 -33.14 -18.12 4.28
N ILE A 16 -33.36 -18.29 2.97
CA ILE A 16 -33.73 -17.18 2.08
C ILE A 16 -34.93 -16.47 2.74
N ASP A 17 -34.75 -15.21 3.13
CA ASP A 17 -35.83 -14.36 3.62
C ASP A 17 -36.77 -14.05 2.45
N ILE A 18 -37.67 -14.98 2.18
CA ILE A 18 -38.70 -14.87 1.13
C ILE A 18 -39.58 -13.64 1.40
N LEU A 19 -39.80 -13.27 2.66
CA LEU A 19 -40.59 -12.10 3.05
C LEU A 19 -39.84 -10.78 2.81
N GLY A 20 -38.50 -10.82 2.73
CA GLY A 20 -37.65 -9.69 2.36
C GLY A 20 -37.60 -9.39 0.85
N ARG A 21 -38.19 -10.21 -0.02
CA ARG A 21 -38.23 -9.92 -1.46
C ARG A 21 -39.14 -8.71 -1.74
N PRO A 22 -38.70 -7.69 -2.50
CA PRO A 22 -39.47 -6.47 -2.75
C PRO A 22 -40.88 -6.73 -3.29
N VAL A 23 -41.03 -7.75 -4.15
CA VAL A 23 -42.32 -8.16 -4.72
C VAL A 23 -43.26 -8.71 -3.65
N LEU A 24 -42.76 -9.55 -2.74
CA LEU A 24 -43.57 -10.11 -1.66
C LEU A 24 -43.84 -9.06 -0.59
N GLN A 25 -42.89 -8.17 -0.30
CA GLN A 25 -43.07 -7.03 0.59
C GLN A 25 -44.13 -6.04 0.06
N PHE A 26 -44.14 -5.79 -1.25
CA PHE A 26 -45.19 -5.01 -1.93
C PHE A 26 -46.54 -5.73 -1.86
N MET A 27 -46.59 -7.04 -2.06
CA MET A 27 -47.83 -7.82 -1.94
C MET A 27 -48.39 -7.87 -0.50
N LEU A 28 -47.52 -7.77 0.51
CA LEU A 28 -47.88 -7.80 1.93
C LEU A 28 -48.32 -6.43 2.48
N GLN A 29 -48.08 -5.35 1.74
CA GLN A 29 -48.46 -3.99 2.13
C GLN A 29 -49.77 -3.55 1.46
N GLN A 30 -50.59 -2.76 2.17
CA GLN A 30 -51.76 -2.14 1.57
C GLN A 30 -51.34 -0.96 0.68
N HIS A 31 -51.45 -1.13 -0.63
CA HIS A 31 -51.17 -0.08 -1.61
C HIS A 31 -52.44 0.51 -2.22
N ASN A 32 -52.49 1.83 -2.34
CA ASN A 32 -53.49 2.52 -3.16
C ASN A 32 -53.08 2.44 -4.63
N LEU A 33 -53.46 1.34 -5.29
CA LEU A 33 -53.11 1.07 -6.68
C LEU A 33 -53.54 2.20 -7.66
N PRO A 34 -54.72 2.84 -7.51
CA PRO A 34 -55.08 4.01 -8.31
C PRO A 34 -54.11 5.19 -8.17
N CYS A 35 -53.71 5.53 -6.93
CA CYS A 35 -52.74 6.58 -6.69
C CYS A 35 -51.36 6.24 -7.24
N LEU A 36 -50.93 4.98 -7.11
CA LEU A 36 -49.65 4.51 -7.67
C LEU A 36 -49.67 4.57 -9.20
N GLN A 37 -50.74 4.12 -9.85
CA GLN A 37 -50.90 4.21 -11.30
C GLN A 37 -50.88 5.66 -11.78
N ALA A 38 -51.56 6.56 -11.06
CA ALA A 38 -51.53 7.99 -11.37
C ALA A 38 -50.11 8.59 -11.20
N ALA A 39 -49.39 8.19 -10.14
CA ALA A 39 -48.01 8.60 -9.90
C ALA A 39 -47.06 8.10 -11.00
N MET A 40 -47.17 6.84 -11.43
CA MET A 40 -46.39 6.26 -12.53
C MET A 40 -46.67 6.99 -13.85
N ARG A 41 -47.93 7.25 -14.20
CA ARG A 41 -48.28 8.04 -15.40
C ARG A 41 -47.70 9.45 -15.35
N ARG A 42 -47.79 10.12 -14.21
CA ARG A 42 -47.22 11.46 -14.01
C ARG A 42 -45.70 11.45 -14.12
N ALA A 43 -45.04 10.43 -13.56
CA ALA A 43 -43.59 10.26 -13.67
C ALA A 43 -43.16 10.02 -15.12
N LEU A 44 -43.89 9.19 -15.87
CA LEU A 44 -43.63 8.95 -17.30
C LEU A 44 -43.80 10.23 -18.16
N HIS A 45 -44.87 10.99 -17.93
CA HIS A 45 -45.07 12.29 -18.60
C HIS A 45 -43.92 13.25 -18.27
N LYS A 46 -43.50 13.31 -17.00
CA LYS A 46 -42.39 14.16 -16.55
C LYS A 46 -41.07 13.76 -17.21
N ALA A 47 -40.76 12.47 -17.29
CA ALA A 47 -39.59 11.96 -17.99
C ALA A 47 -39.60 12.34 -19.48
N THR A 48 -40.73 12.15 -20.16
CA THR A 48 -40.89 12.47 -21.59
C THR A 48 -40.70 13.97 -21.85
N CYS A 49 -41.29 14.83 -21.03
CA CYS A 49 -41.10 16.28 -21.14
C CYS A 49 -39.64 16.69 -20.91
N ARG A 50 -38.94 16.07 -19.95
CA ARG A 50 -37.52 16.33 -19.70
C ARG A 50 -36.65 15.92 -20.88
N VAL A 51 -36.92 14.77 -21.51
CA VAL A 51 -36.23 14.34 -22.74
C VAL A 51 -36.37 15.42 -23.81
N TYR A 52 -37.59 15.84 -24.11
CA TYR A 52 -37.83 16.87 -25.13
C TYR A 52 -37.16 18.20 -24.79
N ALA A 53 -37.26 18.65 -23.54
CA ALA A 53 -36.65 19.90 -23.08
C ALA A 53 -35.12 19.87 -23.20
N MET A 54 -34.47 18.76 -22.84
CA MET A 54 -33.01 18.61 -22.97
C MET A 54 -32.57 18.55 -24.44
N GLN A 55 -33.34 17.88 -25.32
CA GLN A 55 -33.07 17.89 -26.76
C GLN A 55 -33.18 19.30 -27.35
N ALA A 56 -34.24 20.03 -26.99
CA ALA A 56 -34.45 21.41 -27.42
C ALA A 56 -33.33 22.33 -26.93
N LEU A 57 -32.95 22.22 -25.65
CA LEU A 57 -31.85 22.99 -25.07
C LEU A 57 -30.52 22.67 -25.75
N ASN A 58 -30.25 21.39 -26.03
CA ASN A 58 -29.04 20.96 -26.74
C ASN A 58 -29.00 21.53 -28.16
N TRP A 59 -30.12 21.53 -28.87
CA TRP A 59 -30.25 22.13 -30.19
C TRP A 59 -30.00 23.65 -30.16
N LEU A 60 -30.55 24.35 -29.16
CA LEU A 60 -30.33 25.79 -28.96
C LEU A 60 -28.85 26.11 -28.67
N LEU A 61 -28.20 25.36 -27.78
CA LEU A 61 -26.77 25.55 -27.47
C LEU A 61 -25.88 25.40 -28.71
N ARG A 62 -26.25 24.53 -29.66
CA ARG A 62 -25.52 24.35 -30.93
C ARG A 62 -25.83 25.43 -31.98
N SER A 63 -26.94 26.14 -31.83
CA SER A 63 -27.44 27.09 -32.83
C SER A 63 -27.14 28.55 -32.50
N VAL A 64 -26.97 28.88 -31.22
CA VAL A 64 -26.77 30.25 -30.74
C VAL A 64 -25.29 30.65 -30.79
N THR A 65 -25.01 31.85 -31.30
CA THR A 65 -23.64 32.40 -31.42
C THR A 65 -23.33 33.53 -30.45
N GLN A 66 -24.35 34.15 -29.85
CA GLN A 66 -24.17 35.24 -28.88
C GLN A 66 -23.81 34.71 -27.48
N SER A 67 -22.76 35.25 -26.87
CA SER A 67 -22.24 34.80 -25.57
C SER A 67 -23.21 35.00 -24.41
N THR A 68 -23.98 36.08 -24.40
CA THR A 68 -25.04 36.34 -23.40
C THR A 68 -26.15 35.31 -23.48
N CYS A 69 -26.63 35.00 -24.68
CA CYS A 69 -27.65 33.98 -24.89
C CYS A 69 -27.15 32.58 -24.50
N LEU A 70 -25.89 32.24 -24.81
CA LEU A 70 -25.28 30.99 -24.34
C LEU A 70 -25.23 30.93 -22.81
N HIS A 71 -24.86 32.04 -22.16
CA HIS A 71 -24.85 32.12 -20.70
C HIS A 71 -26.25 31.88 -20.13
N ASP A 72 -27.27 32.52 -20.69
CA ASP A 72 -28.66 32.40 -20.21
C ASP A 72 -29.22 30.99 -20.38
N LEU A 73 -28.90 30.31 -21.48
CA LEU A 73 -29.29 28.91 -21.71
C LEU A 73 -28.64 27.96 -20.68
N LEU A 74 -27.35 28.15 -20.38
CA LEU A 74 -26.65 27.37 -19.35
C LEU A 74 -27.18 27.70 -17.95
N TRP A 75 -27.49 28.97 -17.70
CA TRP A 75 -28.11 29.41 -16.46
C TRP A 75 -29.49 28.80 -16.25
N TRP A 76 -30.33 28.71 -17.29
CA TRP A 76 -31.62 28.03 -17.21
C TRP A 76 -31.49 26.55 -16.87
N LEU A 77 -30.47 25.87 -17.41
CA LEU A 77 -30.18 24.48 -17.04
C LEU A 77 -29.87 24.36 -15.55
N VAL A 78 -28.94 25.17 -15.06
CA VAL A 78 -28.52 25.16 -13.64
C VAL A 78 -29.67 25.54 -12.72
N ALA A 79 -30.46 26.57 -13.06
CA ALA A 79 -31.60 27.02 -12.28
C ALA A 79 -32.69 25.94 -12.20
N ALA A 80 -32.96 25.24 -13.31
CA ALA A 80 -33.95 24.16 -13.33
C ALA A 80 -33.54 22.92 -12.52
N LEU A 81 -32.23 22.70 -12.33
CA LEU A 81 -31.69 21.60 -11.53
C LEU A 81 -31.36 21.99 -10.08
N SER A 82 -31.49 23.27 -9.72
CA SER A 82 -31.23 23.73 -8.36
C SER A 82 -32.41 23.35 -7.43
N PRO A 83 -32.16 22.85 -6.22
CA PRO A 83 -33.22 22.47 -5.28
C PRO A 83 -34.04 23.69 -4.84
N ALA A 84 -35.35 23.50 -4.64
CA ALA A 84 -36.23 24.56 -4.12
C ALA A 84 -35.85 24.89 -2.67
N ILE A 85 -35.79 26.19 -2.34
CA ILE A 85 -35.56 26.66 -0.97
C ILE A 85 -36.83 26.32 -0.17
N VAL A 86 -36.76 25.29 0.67
CA VAL A 86 -37.83 24.96 1.62
C VAL A 86 -37.68 25.88 2.82
N GLU A 87 -38.65 26.76 3.07
CA GLU A 87 -38.70 27.51 4.33
C GLU A 87 -38.88 26.52 5.48
N PRO A 88 -38.08 26.62 6.57
CA PRO A 88 -38.24 25.74 7.71
C PRO A 88 -39.60 25.98 8.36
N GLU A 89 -40.44 24.94 8.43
CA GLU A 89 -41.70 25.03 9.17
C GLU A 89 -41.46 25.38 10.64
N PRO A 90 -42.35 26.20 11.26
CA PRO A 90 -42.20 26.56 12.66
C PRO A 90 -42.26 25.31 13.55
N PRO A 91 -41.45 25.24 14.62
CA PRO A 91 -41.34 24.04 15.43
C PRO A 91 -42.66 23.74 16.14
N THR A 92 -43.29 22.63 15.79
CA THR A 92 -44.36 22.04 16.59
C THR A 92 -43.78 21.56 17.91
N SER A 93 -44.31 22.08 19.01
CA SER A 93 -43.88 21.80 20.38
C SER A 93 -43.92 20.32 20.73
N GLY A 94 -42.78 19.76 21.17
CA GLY A 94 -42.79 18.56 22.01
C GLY A 94 -41.96 17.35 21.57
N ALA A 95 -41.01 17.48 20.64
CA ALA A 95 -40.03 16.42 20.37
C ALA A 95 -38.60 16.95 20.54
N ASP A 96 -37.82 16.29 21.40
CA ASP A 96 -36.41 16.57 21.60
C ASP A 96 -35.63 16.46 20.28
N PRO A 97 -34.79 17.45 19.93
CA PRO A 97 -33.96 17.36 18.73
C PRO A 97 -32.82 16.38 19.00
N LYS A 98 -32.90 15.17 18.44
CA LYS A 98 -31.70 14.34 18.26
C LYS A 98 -30.72 15.09 17.35
N PRO A 99 -29.41 15.12 17.68
CA PRO A 99 -28.41 15.68 16.79
C PRO A 99 -28.22 14.71 15.62
N ASP A 100 -29.01 14.88 14.55
CA ASP A 100 -28.65 14.29 13.26
C ASP A 100 -27.33 14.92 12.79
N LYS A 101 -26.42 14.06 12.32
CA LYS A 101 -25.11 14.40 11.77
C LYS A 101 -25.25 15.44 10.65
N LYS A 102 -25.15 16.72 10.99
CA LYS A 102 -25.00 17.84 10.05
C LYS A 102 -23.55 17.95 9.58
N GLU A 103 -23.07 16.99 8.78
CA GLU A 103 -21.77 17.17 8.11
C GLU A 103 -21.79 17.11 6.58
N ASP A 104 -22.93 16.80 5.91
CA ASP A 104 -22.94 16.61 4.44
C ASP A 104 -23.83 17.57 3.62
N HIS A 105 -24.51 18.55 4.23
CA HIS A 105 -25.49 19.39 3.51
C HIS A 105 -25.09 20.85 3.20
N ASP A 106 -23.89 21.30 3.56
CA ASP A 106 -23.50 22.73 3.46
C ASP A 106 -22.53 23.06 2.31
N VAL A 107 -22.80 22.58 1.09
CA VAL A 107 -22.21 23.17 -0.12
C VAL A 107 -23.31 23.88 -0.93
N PRO A 108 -23.47 25.22 -0.80
CA PRO A 108 -24.49 25.97 -1.52
C PRO A 108 -24.39 25.79 -3.04
N GLY A 109 -25.52 25.50 -3.70
CA GLY A 109 -25.62 25.49 -5.16
C GLY A 109 -25.21 24.20 -5.87
N ILE A 110 -25.35 23.04 -5.23
CA ILE A 110 -25.30 21.72 -5.90
C ILE A 110 -26.65 21.45 -6.60
N CYS A 111 -26.59 21.01 -7.85
CA CYS A 111 -27.73 20.65 -8.67
C CYS A 111 -28.15 19.18 -8.45
N GLU A 112 -29.45 18.90 -8.50
CA GLU A 112 -30.00 17.55 -8.45
C GLU A 112 -29.81 16.81 -9.77
N HIS A 113 -29.63 15.49 -9.68
CA HIS A 113 -29.57 14.65 -10.87
C HIS A 113 -30.92 14.63 -11.59
N PRO A 114 -30.99 14.75 -12.92
CA PRO A 114 -32.28 14.73 -13.64
C PRO A 114 -33.07 13.43 -13.52
N LEU A 115 -32.44 12.35 -13.04
CA LEU A 115 -33.07 11.06 -12.75
C LEU A 115 -33.41 10.84 -11.26
N SER A 116 -33.08 11.78 -10.36
CA SER A 116 -33.20 11.61 -8.89
C SER A 116 -34.61 11.26 -8.42
N ASP A 117 -35.65 11.78 -9.08
CA ASP A 117 -37.05 11.66 -8.72
C ASP A 117 -37.86 10.75 -9.67
N MET A 118 -37.18 9.92 -10.47
CA MET A 118 -37.78 9.11 -11.56
C MET A 118 -37.93 7.62 -11.22
N SER A 119 -37.91 7.23 -9.95
CA SER A 119 -37.94 5.83 -9.49
C SER A 119 -39.16 5.03 -9.97
N LEU A 120 -40.31 5.68 -10.20
CA LEU A 120 -41.57 5.05 -10.63
C LEU A 120 -41.70 4.84 -12.15
N VAL A 121 -40.71 5.26 -12.94
CA VAL A 121 -40.75 5.20 -14.42
C VAL A 121 -40.26 3.84 -14.95
N GLY A 122 -39.42 3.13 -14.19
CA GLY A 122 -38.80 1.88 -14.61
C GLY A 122 -37.90 2.06 -15.84
N GLU A 123 -37.83 1.06 -16.71
CA GLU A 123 -36.95 1.02 -17.89
C GLU A 123 -37.24 2.11 -18.92
N SER A 124 -38.44 2.70 -18.90
CA SER A 124 -38.82 3.80 -19.80
C SER A 124 -38.04 5.10 -19.56
N VAL A 125 -37.21 5.17 -18.51
CA VAL A 125 -36.34 6.32 -18.20
C VAL A 125 -35.06 6.35 -19.05
N GLN A 126 -34.67 5.25 -19.70
CA GLN A 126 -33.39 5.15 -20.42
C GLN A 126 -33.10 6.29 -21.43
N PRO A 127 -34.07 6.76 -22.26
CA PRO A 127 -33.82 7.86 -23.19
C PRO A 127 -33.44 9.19 -22.51
N LEU A 128 -33.79 9.38 -21.24
CA LEU A 128 -33.46 10.57 -20.47
C LEU A 128 -31.98 10.63 -20.12
N ALA A 129 -31.38 9.51 -19.71
CA ALA A 129 -29.96 9.42 -19.39
C ALA A 129 -29.10 9.74 -20.61
N SER A 130 -29.39 9.13 -21.77
CA SER A 130 -28.65 9.37 -23.01
C SER A 130 -28.79 10.82 -23.51
N THR A 131 -29.98 11.40 -23.39
CA THR A 131 -30.23 12.80 -23.79
C THR A 131 -29.49 13.78 -22.88
N PHE A 132 -29.49 13.50 -21.58
CA PHE A 132 -28.74 14.29 -20.59
C PHE A 132 -27.23 14.25 -20.85
N HIS A 133 -26.65 13.07 -21.11
CA HIS A 133 -25.25 12.92 -21.48
C HIS A 133 -24.91 13.68 -22.77
N ALA A 134 -25.77 13.64 -23.79
CA ALA A 134 -25.56 14.36 -25.04
C ALA A 134 -25.58 15.90 -24.87
N LEU A 135 -26.43 16.41 -23.97
CA LEU A 135 -26.46 17.82 -23.60
C LEU A 135 -25.17 18.22 -22.87
N LEU A 136 -24.77 17.46 -21.83
CA LEU A 136 -23.53 17.73 -21.10
C LEU A 136 -22.28 17.62 -21.99
N GLN A 137 -22.23 16.65 -22.90
CA GLN A 137 -21.14 16.56 -23.88
C GLN A 137 -21.00 17.86 -24.69
N THR A 138 -22.12 18.41 -25.15
CA THR A 138 -22.13 19.68 -25.89
C THR A 138 -21.63 20.84 -25.01
N VAL A 139 -21.95 20.85 -23.71
CA VAL A 139 -21.40 21.82 -22.75
C VAL A 139 -19.88 21.65 -22.59
N ALA A 140 -19.37 20.42 -22.48
CA ALA A 140 -17.93 20.16 -22.43
C ALA A 140 -17.20 20.61 -23.71
N ASP A 141 -17.77 20.33 -24.88
CA ASP A 141 -17.19 20.71 -26.17
C ASP A 141 -17.13 22.24 -26.31
N LEU A 142 -18.19 22.94 -25.87
CA LEU A 142 -18.24 24.40 -25.85
C LEU A 142 -17.22 25.01 -24.89
N MET A 143 -17.02 24.40 -23.71
CA MET A 143 -16.20 24.94 -22.62
C MET A 143 -14.77 25.32 -23.03
N LEU A 144 -14.19 24.60 -24.00
CA LEU A 144 -12.84 24.87 -24.54
C LEU A 144 -12.77 26.07 -25.48
N MET A 145 -13.91 26.46 -26.06
CA MET A 145 -14.02 27.56 -27.01
C MET A 145 -14.36 28.89 -26.34
N LEU A 146 -14.70 28.86 -25.04
CA LEU A 146 -15.13 30.05 -24.29
C LEU A 146 -13.94 30.89 -23.83
N PRO A 147 -14.09 32.23 -23.73
CA PRO A 147 -13.07 33.10 -23.16
C PRO A 147 -12.71 32.68 -21.73
N MET A 148 -11.41 32.50 -21.47
CA MET A 148 -10.93 32.04 -20.18
C MET A 148 -11.24 33.03 -19.06
N GLY A 149 -11.62 32.51 -17.89
CA GLY A 149 -11.94 33.32 -16.71
C GLY A 149 -13.20 34.18 -16.86
N SER A 150 -14.02 33.95 -17.90
CA SER A 150 -15.26 34.69 -18.13
C SER A 150 -16.44 34.14 -17.32
N ALA A 151 -17.46 34.98 -17.09
CA ALA A 151 -18.72 34.54 -16.47
C ALA A 151 -19.41 33.40 -17.24
N LEU A 152 -19.27 33.39 -18.56
CA LEU A 152 -19.78 32.32 -19.42
C LEU A 152 -19.06 30.99 -19.18
N GLN A 153 -17.72 31.01 -19.05
CA GLN A 153 -16.95 29.81 -18.71
C GLN A 153 -17.28 29.32 -17.29
N GLN A 154 -17.44 30.23 -16.32
CA GLN A 154 -17.89 29.89 -14.96
C GLN A 154 -19.26 29.19 -14.99
N MET A 155 -20.22 29.70 -15.76
CA MET A 155 -21.56 29.10 -15.87
C MET A 155 -21.51 27.72 -16.55
N ALA A 156 -20.68 27.57 -17.59
CA ALA A 156 -20.48 26.27 -18.25
C ALA A 156 -19.90 25.22 -17.29
N VAL A 157 -18.94 25.60 -16.45
CA VAL A 157 -18.39 24.75 -15.39
C VAL A 157 -19.47 24.40 -14.37
N ARG A 158 -20.29 25.37 -13.96
CA ARG A 158 -21.38 25.15 -12.99
C ARG A 158 -22.44 24.14 -13.45
N CYS A 159 -22.63 23.95 -14.75
CA CYS A 159 -23.51 22.91 -15.30
C CYS A 159 -23.07 21.49 -14.89
N TRP A 160 -21.81 21.31 -14.50
CA TRP A 160 -21.26 20.03 -14.01
C TRP A 160 -21.34 19.89 -12.48
N GLY A 161 -21.90 20.88 -11.78
CA GLY A 161 -22.13 20.87 -10.33
C GLY A 161 -23.29 19.98 -9.91
N ILE A 162 -23.39 18.76 -10.43
CA ILE A 162 -24.51 17.82 -10.27
C ILE A 162 -24.12 16.66 -9.35
N ARG A 163 -25.09 16.04 -8.68
CA ARG A 163 -24.94 14.75 -7.98
C ARG A 163 -25.00 13.58 -8.97
N PHE A 164 -23.90 13.23 -9.62
CA PHE A 164 -23.78 12.08 -10.50
C PHE A 164 -23.93 10.75 -9.75
N THR A 165 -24.36 9.73 -10.48
CA THR A 165 -24.49 8.36 -9.99
C THR A 165 -23.39 7.47 -10.57
N GLN A 166 -23.21 6.25 -10.04
CA GLN A 166 -22.22 5.31 -10.54
C GLN A 166 -22.43 4.95 -12.02
N ALA A 167 -23.68 4.98 -12.50
CA ALA A 167 -24.02 4.76 -13.90
C ALA A 167 -23.44 5.83 -14.86
N ASP A 168 -23.08 7.01 -14.34
CA ASP A 168 -22.57 8.13 -15.13
C ASP A 168 -21.04 8.12 -15.25
N HIS A 169 -20.32 7.30 -14.47
CA HIS A 169 -18.84 7.31 -14.40
C HIS A 169 -18.17 7.09 -15.76
N MET A 170 -18.69 6.17 -16.57
CA MET A 170 -18.17 5.91 -17.93
C MET A 170 -18.34 7.12 -18.86
N PHE A 171 -19.44 7.87 -18.71
CA PHE A 171 -19.66 9.11 -19.45
C PHE A 171 -18.70 10.21 -18.97
N LEU A 172 -18.53 10.38 -17.66
CA LEU A 172 -17.58 11.36 -17.10
C LEU A 172 -16.16 11.13 -17.63
N HIS A 173 -15.73 9.87 -17.72
CA HIS A 173 -14.44 9.51 -18.31
C HIS A 173 -14.29 9.95 -19.78
N ARG A 174 -15.33 9.71 -20.59
CA ARG A 174 -15.31 9.96 -22.06
C ARG A 174 -15.58 11.42 -22.43
N SER A 175 -16.22 12.20 -21.55
CA SER A 175 -16.72 13.54 -21.89
C SER A 175 -15.68 14.66 -21.93
N HIS A 176 -14.41 14.35 -21.63
CA HIS A 176 -13.30 15.31 -21.54
C HIS A 176 -13.48 16.44 -20.51
N VAL A 177 -14.50 16.38 -19.64
CA VAL A 177 -14.74 17.37 -18.59
C VAL A 177 -13.50 17.58 -17.70
N PHE A 178 -12.79 16.49 -17.36
CA PHE A 178 -11.57 16.57 -16.55
C PHE A 178 -10.41 17.27 -17.26
N SER A 179 -10.29 17.12 -18.60
CA SER A 179 -9.31 17.85 -19.40
C SER A 179 -9.59 19.35 -19.37
N ASN A 180 -10.87 19.73 -19.45
CA ASN A 180 -11.31 21.12 -19.44
C ASN A 180 -11.06 21.78 -18.08
N ILE A 181 -11.47 21.10 -16.99
CA ILE A 181 -11.22 21.53 -15.61
C ILE A 181 -9.71 21.71 -15.37
N SER A 182 -8.90 20.73 -15.81
CA SER A 182 -7.45 20.80 -15.69
C SER A 182 -6.88 22.03 -16.42
N LYS A 183 -7.31 22.28 -17.67
CA LYS A 183 -6.87 23.45 -18.44
C LYS A 183 -7.23 24.78 -17.78
N ILE A 184 -8.42 24.91 -17.21
CA ILE A 184 -8.87 26.12 -16.51
C ILE A 184 -8.01 26.39 -15.27
N LEU A 185 -7.81 25.38 -14.43
CA LEU A 185 -6.97 25.48 -13.21
C LEU A 185 -5.48 25.63 -13.53
N SER A 186 -5.06 25.32 -14.76
CA SER A 186 -3.66 25.22 -15.13
C SER A 186 -3.00 26.52 -15.59
N ARG A 187 -3.75 27.42 -16.21
CA ARG A 187 -3.24 28.67 -16.81
C ARG A 187 -3.38 29.88 -15.90
N SER A 188 -4.25 29.80 -14.88
CA SER A 188 -4.38 30.80 -13.83
C SER A 188 -3.08 31.01 -13.04
N GLU A 189 -2.23 29.99 -12.93
CA GLU A 189 -0.92 30.09 -12.26
C GLU A 189 0.16 30.71 -13.16
N GLU A 190 0.13 30.49 -14.49
CA GLU A 190 1.10 31.08 -15.44
C GLU A 190 0.94 32.61 -15.53
N GLU A 191 -0.30 33.11 -15.56
CA GLU A 191 -0.57 34.57 -15.57
C GLU A 191 -0.30 35.25 -14.21
N GLN A 192 -0.30 34.48 -13.12
CA GLN A 192 -0.06 34.98 -11.76
C GLN A 192 1.45 35.16 -11.47
N ASP A 193 2.30 34.37 -12.12
CA ASP A 193 3.76 34.59 -12.12
C ASP A 193 4.14 35.79 -13.03
N ASP A 194 3.50 35.96 -14.20
CA ASP A 194 3.77 37.11 -15.10
C ASP A 194 3.33 38.47 -14.54
N THR A 195 2.28 38.51 -13.71
CA THR A 195 1.87 39.76 -13.02
C THR A 195 2.82 40.17 -11.89
N SER A 196 3.75 39.31 -11.49
CA SER A 196 4.84 39.67 -10.55
C SER A 196 6.10 40.20 -11.26
N LEU A 197 6.19 40.04 -12.58
CA LEU A 197 7.38 40.38 -13.38
C LEU A 197 7.12 41.46 -14.46
N SER A 198 5.87 41.73 -14.84
CA SER A 198 5.58 42.77 -15.85
C SER A 198 5.34 44.16 -15.22
N MET A 199 6.44 44.88 -14.98
CA MET A 199 6.44 46.35 -14.91
C MET A 199 6.64 47.00 -16.30
N GLN A 200 6.63 46.21 -17.37
CA GLN A 200 6.90 46.68 -18.73
C GLN A 200 6.06 45.90 -19.74
N GLU A 201 4.80 46.28 -19.90
CA GLU A 201 4.12 46.14 -21.18
C GLU A 201 3.11 47.28 -21.34
N SER A 202 3.65 48.37 -21.83
CA SER A 202 2.91 49.46 -22.46
C SER A 202 2.37 48.98 -23.81
N HIS A 203 1.18 49.47 -24.15
CA HIS A 203 0.53 49.35 -25.47
C HIS A 203 -0.16 48.01 -25.73
N HIS A 204 -1.37 47.82 -25.19
CA HIS A 204 -2.60 47.60 -25.96
C HIS A 204 -3.77 47.43 -24.98
N SER A 205 -4.81 48.27 -25.13
CA SER A 205 -6.09 48.27 -24.39
C SER A 205 -6.23 49.08 -23.09
N THR A 206 -5.50 50.20 -22.93
CA THR A 206 -5.72 51.19 -21.85
C THR A 206 -6.97 52.08 -22.04
N TYR A 207 -7.96 51.70 -22.85
CA TYR A 207 -9.05 52.61 -23.25
C TYR A 207 -10.45 52.32 -22.66
N SER A 208 -10.61 51.43 -21.69
CA SER A 208 -11.94 51.23 -21.06
C SER A 208 -11.96 50.66 -19.63
N GLN A 209 -10.86 50.63 -18.88
CA GLN A 209 -10.95 50.27 -17.46
C GLN A 209 -11.27 51.53 -16.65
N MET A 210 -12.57 51.83 -16.51
CA MET A 210 -13.06 52.63 -15.41
C MET A 210 -12.51 52.00 -14.11
N HIS A 211 -11.63 52.70 -13.40
CA HIS A 211 -11.12 52.25 -12.11
C HIS A 211 -12.26 52.27 -11.09
N SER A 212 -13.05 51.20 -11.05
CA SER A 212 -14.01 50.98 -9.96
C SER A 212 -13.24 50.52 -8.73
N PHE A 213 -13.25 51.32 -7.67
CA PHE A 213 -12.64 51.01 -6.37
C PHE A 213 -13.74 50.98 -5.29
N VAL A 214 -13.53 50.18 -4.26
CA VAL A 214 -14.45 50.08 -3.12
C VAL A 214 -13.94 50.98 -2.00
N GLU A 215 -14.74 51.95 -1.56
CA GLU A 215 -14.38 52.83 -0.43
C GLU A 215 -15.20 52.47 0.80
N ILE A 216 -14.58 52.60 1.97
CA ILE A 216 -15.28 52.48 3.25
C ILE A 216 -15.38 53.84 3.90
N LEU A 217 -16.63 54.31 4.03
CA LEU A 217 -16.96 55.51 4.78
C LEU A 217 -17.02 55.20 6.28
N LYS A 218 -16.52 56.12 7.09
CA LYS A 218 -16.49 56.00 8.55
C LYS A 218 -17.76 56.54 9.18
N ASP A 219 -18.18 55.96 10.30
CA ASP A 219 -19.25 56.52 11.12
C ASP A 219 -18.74 57.75 11.88
N LEU A 220 -19.15 58.94 11.44
CA LEU A 220 -18.81 60.21 12.06
C LEU A 220 -19.83 60.62 13.13
N THR A 221 -20.93 59.87 13.28
CA THR A 221 -22.03 60.17 14.22
C THR A 221 -21.56 60.44 15.66
N PRO A 222 -20.61 59.68 16.25
CA PRO A 222 -20.16 59.92 17.62
C PRO A 222 -19.46 61.28 17.85
N GLY A 223 -18.90 61.87 16.78
CA GLY A 223 -18.21 63.16 16.82
C GLY A 223 -19.06 64.35 16.36
N MET A 224 -20.33 64.12 15.97
CA MET A 224 -21.23 65.17 15.52
C MET A 224 -21.77 65.98 16.70
N GLU A 225 -21.78 67.31 16.57
CA GLU A 225 -22.61 68.15 17.44
C GLU A 225 -24.04 68.17 16.89
N VAL A 226 -25.01 67.67 17.68
CA VAL A 226 -26.42 67.59 17.28
C VAL A 226 -27.27 68.60 18.04
N LYS A 227 -27.89 69.53 17.32
CA LYS A 227 -28.83 70.54 17.86
C LYS A 227 -30.23 70.31 17.31
N ALA A 228 -31.20 70.12 18.19
CA ALA A 228 -32.61 69.99 17.83
C ALA A 228 -33.36 71.30 18.09
N SER A 229 -34.43 71.56 17.33
CA SER A 229 -35.29 72.74 17.51
C SER A 229 -35.99 72.78 18.87
N SER A 230 -36.26 71.61 19.46
CA SER A 230 -36.86 71.46 20.78
C SER A 230 -36.40 70.17 21.47
N ARG A 231 -36.64 70.07 22.78
CA ARG A 231 -36.32 68.90 23.62
C ARG A 231 -34.88 68.39 23.41
N GLN A 232 -33.90 69.29 23.46
CA GLN A 232 -32.48 68.98 23.28
C GLN A 232 -31.97 67.82 24.16
N ALA A 233 -32.54 67.64 25.36
CA ALA A 233 -32.20 66.53 26.26
C ALA A 233 -32.46 65.13 25.68
N MET A 234 -33.35 65.00 24.68
CA MET A 234 -33.69 63.72 24.03
C MET A 234 -32.78 63.40 22.84
N VAL A 235 -31.89 64.31 22.44
CA VAL A 235 -31.04 64.13 21.25
C VAL A 235 -30.13 62.91 21.34
N GLY A 236 -29.70 62.53 22.55
CA GLY A 236 -28.90 61.32 22.76
C GLY A 236 -29.58 60.03 22.25
N SER A 237 -30.91 60.00 22.20
CA SER A 237 -31.68 58.89 21.64
C SER A 237 -31.53 58.73 20.13
N LEU A 238 -31.10 59.77 19.40
CA LEU A 238 -30.88 59.68 17.96
C LEU A 238 -29.58 58.93 17.60
N THR A 239 -28.66 58.79 18.55
CA THR A 239 -27.30 58.27 18.32
C THR A 239 -26.95 57.10 19.24
N ASP A 240 -27.90 56.56 19.99
CA ASP A 240 -27.70 55.47 20.97
C ASP A 240 -27.70 54.07 20.35
N ASN A 241 -27.79 53.98 19.02
CA ASN A 241 -27.82 52.74 18.25
C ASN A 241 -29.06 51.86 18.48
N SER A 242 -30.14 52.43 19.05
CA SER A 242 -31.41 51.74 19.26
C SER A 242 -32.50 52.33 18.37
N THR A 243 -33.39 51.49 17.86
CA THR A 243 -34.64 51.97 17.26
C THR A 243 -35.79 51.99 18.25
N GLU A 244 -35.57 51.58 19.50
CA GLU A 244 -36.60 51.61 20.56
C GLU A 244 -36.77 53.02 21.16
N THR A 245 -35.68 53.78 21.19
CA THR A 245 -35.62 55.17 21.64
C THR A 245 -35.83 56.13 20.46
N PHE A 246 -36.16 57.39 20.77
CA PHE A 246 -36.46 58.40 19.76
C PHE A 246 -36.32 59.81 20.33
N TRP A 247 -36.03 60.77 19.45
CA TRP A 247 -36.30 62.18 19.68
C TRP A 247 -37.74 62.50 19.27
N GLU A 248 -38.46 63.23 20.11
CA GLU A 248 -39.80 63.74 19.81
C GLU A 248 -39.77 65.26 19.87
N SER A 249 -40.29 65.93 18.83
CA SER A 249 -40.42 67.40 18.86
C SER A 249 -41.43 67.86 19.94
N GLY A 250 -41.11 68.96 20.62
CA GLY A 250 -41.95 69.55 21.66
C GLY A 250 -42.98 70.57 21.14
N ASP A 251 -43.84 71.03 22.04
CA ASP A 251 -44.88 72.02 21.76
C ASP A 251 -44.33 73.40 21.37
N GLU A 252 -43.07 73.69 21.73
CA GLU A 252 -42.34 74.92 21.35
C GLU A 252 -42.18 75.07 19.83
N ASP A 253 -42.22 73.95 19.11
CA ASP A 253 -42.14 73.86 17.65
C ASP A 253 -43.53 73.80 16.99
N ARG A 254 -44.62 74.01 17.73
CA ARG A 254 -45.97 74.00 17.17
C ARG A 254 -46.11 75.13 16.13
N ASN A 255 -46.52 74.77 14.92
CA ASN A 255 -46.59 75.66 13.74
C ASN A 255 -45.24 76.27 13.31
N LYS A 256 -44.10 75.75 13.80
CA LYS A 256 -42.75 76.11 13.36
C LYS A 256 -42.10 74.92 12.66
N THR A 257 -41.03 75.19 11.92
CA THR A 257 -40.23 74.12 11.27
C THR A 257 -39.48 73.33 12.33
N LYS A 258 -39.73 72.03 12.40
CA LYS A 258 -39.03 71.10 13.30
C LYS A 258 -37.69 70.76 12.65
N THR A 259 -36.59 71.04 13.35
CA THR A 259 -35.26 70.90 12.74
C THR A 259 -34.27 70.14 13.62
N ILE A 260 -33.37 69.42 12.95
CA ILE A 260 -32.19 68.82 13.57
C ILE A 260 -30.98 69.28 12.76
N THR A 261 -30.05 69.98 13.40
CA THR A 261 -28.81 70.46 12.79
C THR A 261 -27.64 69.62 13.33
N LEU A 262 -26.86 69.06 12.41
CA LEU A 262 -25.67 68.25 12.64
C LEU A 262 -24.46 69.05 12.20
N THR A 263 -23.50 69.29 13.08
CA THR A 263 -22.25 69.97 12.77
C THR A 263 -21.08 68.99 12.86
N SER A 264 -20.28 68.93 11.81
CA SER A 264 -19.14 68.05 11.66
C SER A 264 -17.97 68.47 12.55
N PRO A 265 -17.22 67.51 13.13
CA PRO A 265 -15.99 67.83 13.83
C PRO A 265 -14.93 68.37 12.84
N PRO A 266 -13.95 69.16 13.31
CA PRO A 266 -12.90 69.69 12.45
C PRO A 266 -12.14 68.56 11.73
N ARG A 267 -11.73 68.80 10.48
CA ARG A 267 -11.00 67.84 9.62
C ARG A 267 -11.79 66.59 9.20
N SER A 268 -13.09 66.72 9.02
CA SER A 268 -13.94 65.66 8.48
C SER A 268 -14.77 66.15 7.29
N SER A 269 -15.04 65.26 6.34
CA SER A 269 -15.86 65.55 5.16
C SER A 269 -17.09 64.64 5.13
N LEU A 270 -18.27 65.26 5.07
CA LEU A 270 -19.54 64.54 5.09
C LEU A 270 -19.81 63.90 3.73
N HIS A 271 -20.35 62.68 3.73
CA HIS A 271 -20.66 61.94 2.50
C HIS A 271 -22.12 61.50 2.45
N LEU A 272 -22.62 60.89 3.52
CA LEU A 272 -23.96 60.32 3.57
C LEU A 272 -24.59 60.59 4.94
N VAL A 273 -25.85 61.02 4.94
CA VAL A 273 -26.67 61.14 6.15
C VAL A 273 -27.85 60.20 6.03
N TYR A 274 -28.03 59.38 7.06
CA TYR A 274 -29.08 58.39 7.21
C TYR A 274 -29.95 58.76 8.40
N ILE A 275 -31.26 58.59 8.26
CA ILE A 275 -32.24 58.79 9.32
C ILE A 275 -33.20 57.61 9.37
N HIS A 276 -33.55 57.14 10.55
CA HIS A 276 -34.49 56.03 10.74
C HIS A 276 -35.86 56.58 11.16
N ILE A 277 -36.88 56.28 10.37
CA ILE A 277 -38.28 56.66 10.61
C ILE A 277 -39.11 55.39 10.68
N ASP A 278 -40.03 55.33 11.64
CA ASP A 278 -40.95 54.21 11.81
C ASP A 278 -42.38 54.70 12.03
N ASN A 279 -43.05 55.07 10.93
CA ASN A 279 -44.44 55.52 10.98
C ASN A 279 -45.43 54.40 11.29
N CYS A 280 -44.98 53.12 11.29
CA CYS A 280 -45.79 51.99 11.74
C CYS A 280 -45.90 51.95 13.26
N ARG A 281 -44.81 52.26 13.99
CA ARG A 281 -44.82 52.40 15.45
C ARG A 281 -45.31 53.77 15.94
N ASP A 282 -44.97 54.83 15.21
CA ASP A 282 -45.25 56.22 15.61
C ASP A 282 -46.57 56.76 15.03
N LEU A 283 -47.67 56.04 15.27
CA LEU A 283 -48.98 56.31 14.63
C LEU A 283 -49.55 57.72 14.88
N ALA A 284 -49.19 58.37 16.00
CA ALA A 284 -49.64 59.71 16.39
C ALA A 284 -48.52 60.77 16.33
N ASN A 285 -47.36 60.42 15.77
CA ASN A 285 -46.18 61.28 15.69
C ASN A 285 -45.45 61.07 14.35
N LYS A 286 -46.20 61.04 13.25
CA LYS A 286 -45.66 60.62 11.96
C LYS A 286 -44.79 61.68 11.32
N VAL A 287 -43.80 61.22 10.56
CA VAL A 287 -43.04 62.07 9.64
C VAL A 287 -43.60 61.88 8.24
N SER A 288 -44.09 62.95 7.61
CA SER A 288 -44.61 62.94 6.24
C SER A 288 -43.58 63.38 5.21
N SER A 289 -42.62 64.22 5.60
CA SER A 289 -41.55 64.64 4.70
C SER A 289 -40.31 65.09 5.45
N VAL A 290 -39.14 64.84 4.87
CA VAL A 290 -37.84 65.33 5.37
C VAL A 290 -37.12 66.09 4.27
N THR A 291 -36.67 67.30 4.57
CA THR A 291 -35.81 68.08 3.69
C THR A 291 -34.39 68.14 4.25
N PHE A 292 -33.42 67.70 3.45
CA PHE A 292 -32.00 67.73 3.76
C PHE A 292 -31.40 69.01 3.18
N GLN A 293 -30.76 69.79 4.04
CA GLN A 293 -30.00 70.98 3.70
C GLN A 293 -28.56 70.80 4.19
N THR A 294 -27.58 71.34 3.47
CA THR A 294 -26.17 71.23 3.84
C THR A 294 -25.42 72.50 3.49
N GLY A 295 -24.34 72.81 4.18
CA GLY A 295 -23.51 73.96 3.83
C GLY A 295 -22.23 74.05 4.64
N PRO A 296 -21.36 75.02 4.33
CA PRO A 296 -20.08 75.21 5.02
C PRO A 296 -20.27 75.64 6.49
N ASN A 297 -21.36 76.31 6.82
CA ASN A 297 -21.70 76.78 8.17
C ASN A 297 -23.23 76.84 8.37
N ILE A 298 -23.68 77.26 9.56
CA ILE A 298 -25.11 77.28 9.95
C ILE A 298 -25.92 78.37 9.24
N GLU A 299 -25.26 79.42 8.75
CA GLU A 299 -25.87 80.60 8.11
C GLU A 299 -26.06 80.40 6.59
N GLU A 300 -25.15 79.65 5.96
CA GLU A 300 -25.17 79.36 4.53
C GLU A 300 -25.54 77.89 4.29
N LEU A 301 -26.83 77.59 4.12
CA LEU A 301 -27.31 76.23 3.86
C LEU A 301 -28.04 76.11 2.51
N TYR A 302 -27.71 75.05 1.77
CA TYR A 302 -28.28 74.72 0.49
C TYR A 302 -29.15 73.48 0.60
N LYS A 303 -30.37 73.54 0.06
CA LYS A 303 -31.28 72.39 0.00
C LYS A 303 -30.76 71.36 -1.02
N ILE A 304 -30.47 70.13 -0.56
CA ILE A 304 -30.05 69.02 -1.44
C ILE A 304 -31.25 68.22 -1.94
N ARG A 305 -32.09 67.73 -1.01
CA ARG A 305 -33.15 66.77 -1.34
C ARG A 305 -34.31 66.88 -0.37
N THR A 306 -35.53 66.74 -0.87
CA THR A 306 -36.71 66.45 -0.05
C THR A 306 -37.18 65.04 -0.32
N ILE A 307 -37.47 64.29 0.73
CA ILE A 307 -38.01 62.93 0.69
C ILE A 307 -39.42 62.98 1.28
N GLU A 308 -40.41 62.54 0.52
CA GLU A 308 -41.76 62.26 1.05
C GLU A 308 -41.77 60.87 1.68
N VAL A 309 -42.39 60.76 2.85
CA VAL A 309 -42.39 59.56 3.68
C VAL A 309 -43.83 59.05 3.80
N GLU A 310 -44.05 57.82 3.35
CA GLU A 310 -45.39 57.22 3.39
C GLU A 310 -45.88 56.99 4.82
N SER A 311 -47.19 57.01 5.01
CA SER A 311 -47.85 56.93 6.33
C SER A 311 -47.63 55.61 7.10
N ARG A 312 -47.08 54.58 6.44
CA ARG A 312 -46.69 53.27 7.00
C ARG A 312 -45.23 52.90 6.68
N ALA A 313 -44.41 53.87 6.29
CA ALA A 313 -43.01 53.60 6.00
C ALA A 313 -42.24 53.24 7.29
N THR A 314 -41.34 52.27 7.18
CA THR A 314 -40.38 51.91 8.23
C THR A 314 -39.02 51.63 7.60
N GLY A 315 -37.96 52.18 8.19
CA GLY A 315 -36.59 51.93 7.76
C GLY A 315 -35.74 53.19 7.65
N TRP A 316 -34.60 53.02 6.96
CA TRP A 316 -33.57 54.04 6.79
C TRP A 316 -33.78 54.85 5.52
N PHE A 317 -33.71 56.17 5.66
CA PHE A 317 -33.76 57.14 4.56
C PHE A 317 -32.43 57.87 4.48
N SER A 318 -31.92 58.12 3.27
CA SER A 318 -30.59 58.68 3.09
C SER A 318 -30.49 59.82 2.09
N CYS A 319 -29.48 60.67 2.30
CA CYS A 319 -29.08 61.73 1.41
C CYS A 319 -27.56 61.79 1.28
N THR A 320 -27.06 61.93 0.06
CA THR A 320 -25.63 62.13 -0.22
C THR A 320 -25.29 63.61 -0.14
N VAL A 321 -24.20 63.95 0.54
CA VAL A 321 -23.63 65.31 0.57
C VAL A 321 -22.59 65.37 -0.56
N VAL A 322 -22.86 66.18 -1.58
CA VAL A 322 -22.05 66.23 -2.80
C VAL A 322 -20.80 67.09 -2.61
N ASP A 323 -20.93 68.21 -1.89
CA ASP A 323 -19.83 69.13 -1.64
C ASP A 323 -19.05 68.71 -0.38
N ARG A 324 -17.73 68.59 -0.53
CA ARG A 324 -16.80 68.15 0.53
C ARG A 324 -16.49 69.25 1.54
N GLU A 325 -16.74 70.51 1.19
CA GLU A 325 -16.52 71.66 2.08
C GLU A 325 -17.68 71.88 3.06
N HIS A 326 -18.79 71.16 2.88
CA HIS A 326 -19.95 71.26 3.75
C HIS A 326 -19.70 70.56 5.09
N SER A 327 -19.71 71.36 6.16
CA SER A 327 -19.51 70.89 7.54
C SER A 327 -20.82 70.82 8.34
N VAL A 328 -21.93 71.35 7.83
CA VAL A 328 -23.22 71.38 8.51
C VAL A 328 -24.29 70.70 7.68
N VAL A 329 -25.13 69.88 8.32
CA VAL A 329 -26.35 69.29 7.74
C VAL A 329 -27.55 69.66 8.58
N ARG A 330 -28.58 70.24 7.98
CA ARG A 330 -29.87 70.51 8.64
C ARG A 330 -30.97 69.65 8.03
N LEU A 331 -31.70 68.96 8.90
CA LEU A 331 -32.90 68.20 8.59
C LEU A 331 -34.11 69.05 8.95
N GLU A 332 -34.98 69.35 7.99
CA GLU A 332 -36.29 69.94 8.24
C GLU A 332 -37.38 68.87 8.12
N LEU A 333 -38.09 68.63 9.22
CA LEU A 333 -39.04 67.54 9.37
C LEU A 333 -40.46 68.11 9.38
N LYS A 334 -41.38 67.50 8.63
CA LYS A 334 -42.81 67.81 8.68
C LYS A 334 -43.62 66.53 8.90
N GLY A 335 -44.76 66.68 9.57
CA GLY A 335 -45.69 65.62 9.89
C GLY A 335 -47.12 66.16 9.97
N PRO A 336 -48.15 65.30 9.87
CA PRO A 336 -49.55 65.71 10.04
C PRO A 336 -49.92 66.00 11.50
N ASP A 337 -49.13 65.50 12.45
CA ASP A 337 -49.36 65.61 13.89
C ASP A 337 -48.65 66.84 14.50
N ASN A 338 -49.08 67.28 15.69
CA ASN A 338 -48.47 68.43 16.39
C ASN A 338 -46.99 68.18 16.75
N SER A 339 -46.64 66.93 17.01
CA SER A 339 -45.29 66.42 17.26
C SER A 339 -44.98 65.29 16.30
N LEU A 340 -43.69 65.07 16.03
CA LEU A 340 -43.19 63.93 15.26
C LEU A 340 -42.02 63.28 15.98
N ARG A 341 -41.75 62.01 15.65
CA ARG A 341 -40.65 61.22 16.20
C ARG A 341 -39.64 60.84 15.13
N LEU A 342 -38.37 60.97 15.51
CA LEU A 342 -37.25 60.43 14.74
C LEU A 342 -36.47 59.48 15.65
N ARG A 343 -36.18 58.26 15.16
CA ARG A 343 -35.60 57.20 15.98
C ARG A 343 -34.08 57.25 15.99
N GLN A 344 -33.46 57.33 14.82
CA GLN A 344 -32.00 57.29 14.73
C GLN A 344 -31.45 58.18 13.62
N ILE A 345 -30.22 58.65 13.78
CA ILE A 345 -29.42 59.35 12.77
C ILE A 345 -28.05 58.66 12.66
N ARG A 346 -27.55 58.56 11.43
CA ARG A 346 -26.20 58.12 11.12
C ARG A 346 -25.57 59.02 10.09
N VAL A 347 -24.36 59.49 10.35
CA VAL A 347 -23.58 60.33 9.42
C VAL A 347 -22.31 59.59 9.06
N LEU A 348 -22.12 59.32 7.77
CA LEU A 348 -20.94 58.66 7.24
C LEU A 348 -20.09 59.64 6.42
N GLY A 349 -18.78 59.52 6.53
CA GLY A 349 -17.84 60.39 5.82
C GLY A 349 -16.39 59.96 5.91
N GLU A 350 -15.49 60.91 5.66
CA GLU A 350 -14.04 60.73 5.72
C GLU A 350 -13.44 61.62 6.82
N MET A 351 -12.35 61.15 7.45
CA MET A 351 -11.52 61.97 8.33
C MET A 351 -10.17 62.19 7.68
N GLU A 352 -9.69 63.43 7.70
CA GLU A 352 -8.45 63.83 7.05
C GLU A 352 -7.24 63.06 7.61
N GLY A 353 -6.49 62.39 6.73
CA GLY A 353 -5.31 61.60 7.09
C GLY A 353 -5.56 60.10 7.29
N GLU A 354 -6.81 59.63 7.22
CA GLU A 354 -7.13 58.21 7.28
C GLU A 354 -7.62 57.66 5.94
N PRO A 355 -7.00 56.61 5.38
CA PRO A 355 -7.34 56.11 4.04
C PRO A 355 -8.76 55.52 3.98
N LEU A 356 -9.53 55.87 2.93
CA LEU A 356 -10.82 55.26 2.59
C LEU A 356 -10.69 53.88 1.92
N LYS A 357 -9.49 53.56 1.41
CA LYS A 357 -9.21 52.31 0.69
C LYS A 357 -9.00 51.16 1.67
N GLN A 358 -9.81 50.11 1.55
CA GLN A 358 -9.61 48.89 2.31
C GLN A 358 -8.72 47.91 1.54
N GLY A 359 -7.60 47.53 2.16
CA GLY A 359 -6.76 46.39 1.76
C GLY A 359 -6.30 46.39 0.29
N ARG A 360 -5.97 45.21 -0.21
CA ARG A 360 -5.58 45.00 -1.61
C ARG A 360 -6.85 44.91 -2.47
N GLN A 361 -7.03 45.85 -3.39
CA GLN A 361 -8.18 45.86 -4.32
C GLN A 361 -7.82 45.14 -5.62
N HIS A 362 -8.79 44.41 -6.15
CA HIS A 362 -8.65 43.63 -7.38
C HIS A 362 -9.56 44.21 -8.46
N SER A 363 -9.12 44.17 -9.72
CA SER A 363 -9.96 44.58 -10.85
C SER A 363 -11.17 43.65 -10.99
N ALA A 364 -12.26 44.13 -11.62
CA ALA A 364 -13.42 43.30 -11.91
C ALA A 364 -13.06 42.03 -12.70
N LEU A 365 -12.09 42.13 -13.62
CA LEU A 365 -11.56 41.00 -14.39
C LEU A 365 -10.88 39.98 -13.48
N THR A 366 -10.02 40.44 -12.57
CA THR A 366 -9.32 39.58 -11.60
C THR A 366 -10.29 38.90 -10.62
N ILE A 367 -11.34 39.62 -10.20
CA ILE A 367 -12.40 39.04 -9.35
C ILE A 367 -13.16 37.95 -10.12
N GLN A 368 -13.52 38.21 -11.37
CA GLN A 368 -14.25 37.25 -12.21
C GLN A 368 -13.41 35.99 -12.51
N GLN A 369 -12.10 36.15 -12.76
CA GLN A 369 -11.17 35.04 -12.94
C GLN A 369 -11.12 34.17 -11.67
N ARG A 370 -10.97 34.79 -10.49
CA ARG A 370 -10.99 34.07 -9.20
C ARG A 370 -12.32 33.37 -8.92
N ASN A 371 -13.45 33.99 -9.28
CA ASN A 371 -14.76 33.37 -9.15
C ASN A 371 -14.89 32.13 -10.04
N THR A 372 -14.34 32.20 -11.26
CA THR A 372 -14.30 31.08 -12.21
C THR A 372 -13.44 29.93 -11.67
N GLU A 373 -12.27 30.24 -11.11
CA GLU A 373 -11.40 29.25 -10.45
C GLU A 373 -12.07 28.61 -9.23
N ALA A 374 -12.69 29.41 -8.37
CA ALA A 374 -13.38 28.93 -7.19
C ALA A 374 -14.54 27.98 -7.54
N GLU A 375 -15.34 28.31 -8.56
CA GLU A 375 -16.40 27.43 -9.05
C GLU A 375 -15.84 26.16 -9.69
N THR A 376 -14.77 26.27 -10.47
CA THR A 376 -14.07 25.11 -11.09
C THR A 376 -13.54 24.16 -10.03
N LEU A 377 -12.94 24.70 -8.98
CA LEU A 377 -12.44 23.92 -7.85
C LEU A 377 -13.58 23.24 -7.09
N LYS A 378 -14.69 23.94 -6.87
CA LYS A 378 -15.88 23.40 -6.21
C LYS A 378 -16.47 22.23 -7.00
N VAL A 379 -16.66 22.38 -8.31
CA VAL A 379 -17.16 21.32 -9.20
C VAL A 379 -16.19 20.14 -9.23
N PHE A 380 -14.88 20.40 -9.32
CA PHE A 380 -13.87 19.35 -9.27
C PHE A 380 -13.93 18.54 -7.97
N ARG A 381 -14.02 19.21 -6.81
CA ARG A 381 -14.17 18.56 -5.50
C ARG A 381 -15.43 17.72 -5.43
N LEU A 382 -16.54 18.23 -5.95
CA LEU A 382 -17.82 17.53 -5.97
C LEU A 382 -17.79 16.25 -6.82
N ILE A 383 -17.24 16.32 -8.03
CA ILE A 383 -17.13 15.13 -8.91
C ILE A 383 -16.14 14.13 -8.30
N THR A 384 -15.01 14.61 -7.77
CA THR A 384 -14.02 13.77 -7.08
C THR A 384 -14.65 13.10 -5.86
N SER A 385 -15.41 13.81 -5.02
CA SER A 385 -16.09 13.20 -3.89
C SER A 385 -17.21 12.26 -4.29
N GLN A 386 -17.71 12.27 -5.52
CA GLN A 386 -18.71 11.29 -5.97
C GLN A 386 -18.06 10.04 -6.57
N VAL A 387 -16.92 10.20 -7.25
CA VAL A 387 -16.12 9.08 -7.78
C VAL A 387 -15.35 8.37 -6.65
N PHE A 388 -14.89 9.12 -5.64
CA PHE A 388 -14.08 8.62 -4.51
C PHE A 388 -14.84 8.63 -3.16
N GLY A 389 -16.08 9.11 -3.09
CA GLY A 389 -16.76 9.41 -1.81
C GLY A 389 -16.99 8.23 -0.88
N LYS A 390 -17.39 7.07 -1.42
CA LYS A 390 -17.57 5.85 -0.63
C LYS A 390 -16.24 5.34 -0.04
N LEU A 391 -15.11 5.67 -0.69
CA LEU A 391 -13.77 5.45 -0.15
C LEU A 391 -13.41 6.45 0.97
N ILE A 392 -13.93 7.67 0.96
CA ILE A 392 -13.58 8.70 1.96
C ILE A 392 -14.42 8.56 3.25
N THR A 393 -15.66 8.06 3.16
CA THR A 393 -16.57 7.91 4.31
C THR A 393 -16.45 6.57 5.05
N GLY A 394 -15.77 5.57 4.45
CA GLY A 394 -15.50 4.27 5.09
C GLY A 394 -16.67 3.29 5.11
N GLU A 395 -17.63 3.43 4.19
CA GLU A 395 -18.70 2.44 4.00
C GLU A 395 -18.23 1.30 3.07
N GLN A 396 -18.48 0.04 3.46
CA GLN A 396 -18.07 -1.14 2.68
C GLN A 396 -18.69 -1.12 1.27
N GLU A 397 -17.84 -1.29 0.24
CA GLU A 397 -18.30 -1.55 -1.12
C GLU A 397 -18.88 -2.97 -1.23
N GLU A 398 -20.02 -3.11 -1.91
CA GLU A 398 -20.36 -4.36 -2.58
C GLU A 398 -19.39 -4.59 -3.76
N PRO A 399 -18.92 -5.82 -4.00
CA PRO A 399 -17.85 -6.08 -4.95
C PRO A 399 -18.36 -5.93 -6.39
N THR A 400 -18.21 -4.76 -7.01
CA THR A 400 -18.45 -4.59 -8.45
C THR A 400 -17.43 -3.68 -9.15
N VAL A 401 -16.76 -4.31 -10.14
CA VAL A 401 -16.11 -3.81 -11.38
C VAL A 401 -14.72 -3.13 -11.32
N GLU A 402 -13.77 -3.76 -12.01
CA GLU A 402 -12.44 -3.27 -12.41
C GLU A 402 -12.46 -1.91 -13.16
N GLU A 403 -13.58 -1.52 -13.75
CA GLU A 403 -13.75 -0.35 -14.63
C GLU A 403 -13.71 1.01 -13.90
N THR A 404 -13.90 1.04 -12.57
CA THR A 404 -13.71 2.27 -11.78
C THR A 404 -12.23 2.65 -11.63
N ASN A 405 -11.31 1.70 -11.78
CA ASN A 405 -9.87 1.95 -11.64
C ASN A 405 -9.34 2.83 -12.77
N ASP A 406 -9.81 2.69 -14.01
CA ASP A 406 -9.38 3.53 -15.13
C ASP A 406 -9.75 5.01 -14.93
N LEU A 407 -10.93 5.29 -14.38
CA LEU A 407 -11.35 6.64 -14.04
C LEU A 407 -10.54 7.20 -12.85
N LYS A 408 -10.29 6.39 -11.82
CA LYS A 408 -9.43 6.75 -10.67
C LYS A 408 -8.01 7.06 -11.14
N GLU A 409 -7.42 6.21 -11.99
CA GLU A 409 -6.09 6.39 -12.58
C GLU A 409 -6.00 7.61 -13.50
N HIS A 410 -7.01 7.84 -14.35
CA HIS A 410 -7.05 9.01 -15.23
C HIS A 410 -7.19 10.32 -14.43
N MET A 411 -8.01 10.35 -13.37
CA MET A 411 -8.11 11.51 -12.47
C MET A 411 -6.77 11.79 -11.76
N VAL A 412 -6.07 10.74 -11.30
CA VAL A 412 -4.73 10.87 -10.72
C VAL A 412 -3.70 11.28 -11.77
N GLY A 413 -3.74 10.74 -12.99
CA GLY A 413 -2.85 11.12 -14.09
C GLY A 413 -3.00 12.60 -14.49
N ILE A 414 -4.23 13.11 -14.56
CA ILE A 414 -4.52 14.53 -14.80
C ILE A 414 -4.01 15.39 -13.65
N LEU A 415 -4.19 14.94 -12.40
CA LEU A 415 -3.71 15.64 -11.22
C LEU A 415 -2.18 15.66 -11.11
N PHE A 416 -1.39 14.81 -11.78
CA PHE A 416 0.05 14.72 -11.47
C PHE A 416 0.97 14.71 -12.71
N SER A 417 0.46 15.12 -13.87
CA SER A 417 1.20 15.25 -15.14
C SER A 417 2.20 16.42 -15.22
N ARG A 418 2.29 17.28 -14.19
CA ARG A 418 3.08 18.53 -14.20
C ARG A 418 4.40 18.46 -13.43
N SER A 419 5.29 19.41 -13.72
CA SER A 419 6.62 19.59 -13.09
C SER A 419 6.59 20.14 -11.65
N LYS A 420 5.44 20.64 -11.17
CA LYS A 420 5.22 21.09 -9.79
C LYS A 420 3.82 20.69 -9.31
N LEU A 421 3.70 20.35 -8.02
CA LEU A 421 2.40 20.06 -7.40
C LEU A 421 1.64 21.35 -7.08
N THR A 422 0.41 21.47 -7.57
CA THR A 422 -0.53 22.53 -7.19
C THR A 422 -0.90 22.44 -5.71
N HIS A 423 -1.37 23.54 -5.12
CA HIS A 423 -1.82 23.56 -3.73
C HIS A 423 -2.92 22.51 -3.45
N LEU A 424 -3.81 22.29 -4.42
CA LEU A 424 -4.85 21.27 -4.35
C LEU A 424 -4.29 19.85 -4.35
N GLN A 425 -3.32 19.55 -5.22
CA GLN A 425 -2.67 18.24 -5.29
C GLN A 425 -1.98 17.88 -3.98
N LYS A 426 -1.35 18.87 -3.32
CA LYS A 426 -0.76 18.71 -1.98
C LYS A 426 -1.83 18.40 -0.93
N GLN A 427 -2.98 19.08 -0.97
CA GLN A 427 -4.10 18.81 -0.05
C GLN A 427 -4.68 17.41 -0.25
N VAL A 428 -4.95 17.00 -1.50
CA VAL A 428 -5.45 15.65 -1.82
C VAL A 428 -4.47 14.59 -1.35
N CYS A 429 -3.18 14.76 -1.63
CA CYS A 429 -2.14 13.84 -1.16
C CYS A 429 -2.08 13.76 0.37
N THR A 430 -2.25 14.89 1.07
CA THR A 430 -2.28 14.92 2.53
C THR A 430 -3.44 14.08 3.09
N HIS A 431 -4.63 14.16 2.48
CA HIS A 431 -5.77 13.34 2.90
C HIS A 431 -5.54 11.84 2.63
N ILE A 432 -4.99 11.47 1.47
CA ILE A 432 -4.66 10.07 1.16
C ILE A 432 -3.66 9.52 2.18
N VAL A 433 -2.61 10.29 2.51
CA VAL A 433 -1.62 9.89 3.54
C VAL A 433 -2.27 9.75 4.92
N GLN A 434 -3.20 10.64 5.29
CA GLN A 434 -3.95 10.51 6.55
C GLN A 434 -4.85 9.27 6.58
N ALA A 435 -5.48 8.91 5.46
CA ALA A 435 -6.24 7.67 5.35
C ALA A 435 -5.36 6.43 5.54
N ILE A 436 -4.20 6.37 4.85
CA ILE A 436 -3.23 5.28 5.02
C ILE A 436 -2.79 5.17 6.48
N ARG A 437 -2.55 6.28 7.17
CA ARG A 437 -2.18 6.29 8.58
C ARG A 437 -3.25 5.63 9.47
N LYS A 438 -4.53 5.95 9.22
CA LYS A 438 -5.66 5.37 9.98
C LYS A 438 -5.76 3.87 9.75
N GLU A 439 -5.67 3.43 8.50
CA GLU A 439 -5.69 2.01 8.13
C GLU A 439 -4.49 1.24 8.66
N THR A 440 -3.30 1.87 8.67
CA THR A 440 -2.09 1.27 9.22
C THR A 440 -2.24 0.99 10.71
N ALA A 441 -2.87 1.90 11.46
CA ALA A 441 -3.16 1.70 12.88
C ALA A 441 -4.15 0.54 13.11
N ALA A 442 -5.23 0.49 12.33
CA ALA A 442 -6.23 -0.59 12.42
C ALA A 442 -5.62 -1.96 12.07
N LEU A 443 -4.91 -2.07 10.94
CA LEU A 443 -4.24 -3.31 10.53
C LEU A 443 -3.19 -3.77 11.53
N ARG A 444 -2.52 -2.83 12.22
CA ARG A 444 -1.57 -3.15 13.28
C ARG A 444 -2.27 -3.73 14.52
N GLU A 445 -3.38 -3.16 14.95
CA GLU A 445 -4.18 -3.67 16.07
C GLU A 445 -4.72 -5.09 15.76
N ASP A 446 -5.25 -5.29 14.56
CA ASP A 446 -5.71 -6.60 14.07
C ASP A 446 -4.59 -7.62 13.95
N TRP A 447 -3.38 -7.19 13.62
CA TRP A 447 -2.20 -8.06 13.59
C TRP A 447 -1.75 -8.45 15.01
N GLU A 448 -1.74 -7.50 15.96
CA GLU A 448 -1.37 -7.74 17.36
C GLU A 448 -2.34 -8.72 18.05
N THR A 449 -3.65 -8.62 17.76
CA THR A 449 -4.67 -9.56 18.27
C THR A 449 -4.48 -10.97 17.70
N ARG A 450 -4.21 -11.10 16.39
CA ARG A 450 -3.95 -12.38 15.71
C ARG A 450 -2.72 -13.11 16.24
N LEU A 451 -1.66 -12.40 16.62
CA LEU A 451 -0.49 -13.00 17.24
C LEU A 451 -0.81 -13.75 18.56
N CYS A 452 -1.89 -13.38 19.24
CA CYS A 452 -2.26 -13.94 20.54
C CYS A 452 -3.36 -15.02 20.47
N SER A 453 -4.15 -15.09 19.38
CA SER A 453 -5.38 -15.90 19.31
C SER A 453 -5.26 -17.25 18.60
N GLY A 454 -4.13 -17.59 17.98
CA GLY A 454 -3.85 -18.91 17.39
C GLY A 454 -4.80 -19.37 16.26
N THR A 455 -5.71 -18.50 15.80
CA THR A 455 -6.75 -18.79 14.81
C THR A 455 -6.24 -18.42 13.41
N GLN A 456 -6.40 -19.34 12.45
CA GLN A 456 -6.04 -19.10 11.04
C GLN A 456 -6.91 -17.98 10.44
N ALA A 457 -6.30 -17.22 9.54
CA ALA A 457 -6.79 -15.98 8.97
C ALA A 457 -8.19 -16.11 8.33
N ASN A 458 -9.18 -15.43 8.91
CA ASN A 458 -10.20 -14.79 8.08
C ASN A 458 -9.57 -13.50 7.54
N ASP A 459 -9.63 -13.31 6.22
CA ASP A 459 -9.10 -12.12 5.56
C ASP A 459 -9.76 -10.87 6.13
N ALA A 460 -8.98 -10.05 6.85
CA ALA A 460 -9.40 -8.71 7.20
C ALA A 460 -9.59 -7.91 5.90
N PRO A 461 -10.59 -7.01 5.80
CA PRO A 461 -10.84 -6.22 4.60
C PRO A 461 -9.72 -5.17 4.41
N ASP A 462 -8.60 -5.57 3.80
CA ASP A 462 -7.46 -4.72 3.47
C ASP A 462 -7.63 -3.96 2.14
N THR A 463 -8.81 -4.08 1.51
CA THR A 463 -9.14 -3.49 0.20
C THR A 463 -8.95 -1.98 0.20
N TYR A 464 -9.45 -1.31 1.23
CA TYR A 464 -9.35 0.15 1.32
C TYR A 464 -7.88 0.61 1.45
N CYS A 465 -7.09 -0.03 2.31
CA CYS A 465 -5.66 0.25 2.45
C CYS A 465 -4.90 0.00 1.13
N PHE A 466 -5.20 -1.10 0.44
CA PHE A 466 -4.61 -1.46 -0.85
C PHE A 466 -4.92 -0.42 -1.94
N GLU A 467 -6.15 0.07 -2.01
CA GLU A 467 -6.53 1.12 -2.97
C GLU A 467 -5.81 2.44 -2.70
N MET A 468 -5.71 2.87 -1.43
CA MET A 468 -4.97 4.08 -1.07
C MET A 468 -3.48 3.96 -1.43
N LEU A 469 -2.86 2.80 -1.17
CA LEU A 469 -1.49 2.52 -1.58
C LEU A 469 -1.34 2.46 -3.11
N SER A 470 -2.34 1.99 -3.84
CA SER A 470 -2.37 2.00 -5.30
C SER A 470 -2.39 3.42 -5.85
N MET A 471 -3.18 4.31 -5.25
CA MET A 471 -3.16 5.73 -5.58
C MET A 471 -1.77 6.32 -5.32
N VAL A 472 -1.17 6.10 -4.15
CA VAL A 472 0.19 6.58 -3.83
C VAL A 472 1.25 5.98 -4.77
N LEU A 473 1.08 4.72 -5.19
CA LEU A 473 1.97 4.09 -6.17
C LEU A 473 1.86 4.79 -7.54
N ALA A 474 0.65 5.12 -7.99
CA ALA A 474 0.47 5.93 -9.20
C ALA A 474 1.11 7.33 -9.05
N LEU A 475 0.93 7.99 -7.90
CA LEU A 475 1.56 9.29 -7.58
C LEU A 475 3.10 9.22 -7.64
N SER A 476 3.69 8.13 -7.14
CA SER A 476 5.14 7.89 -7.19
C SER A 476 5.66 7.61 -8.61
N GLY A 477 4.79 7.55 -9.62
CA GLY A 477 5.18 7.43 -11.02
C GLY A 477 5.95 8.66 -11.53
N SER A 478 5.58 9.87 -11.09
CA SER A 478 6.28 11.11 -11.44
C SER A 478 7.43 11.42 -10.49
N SER A 479 8.50 12.06 -10.98
CA SER A 479 9.64 12.47 -10.13
C SER A 479 9.22 13.45 -9.04
N VAL A 480 8.36 14.41 -9.38
CA VAL A 480 7.82 15.42 -8.45
C VAL A 480 6.97 14.75 -7.36
N GLY A 481 6.12 13.80 -7.74
CA GLY A 481 5.31 13.03 -6.80
C GLY A 481 6.18 12.21 -5.85
N ARG A 482 7.23 11.54 -6.37
CA ARG A 482 8.20 10.81 -5.52
C ARG A 482 8.88 11.70 -4.51
N SER A 483 9.47 12.83 -4.92
CA SER A 483 10.17 13.72 -4.00
C SER A 483 9.21 14.32 -2.96
N TYR A 484 7.97 14.66 -3.34
CA TYR A 484 6.97 15.15 -2.38
C TYR A 484 6.56 14.07 -1.36
N LEU A 485 6.28 12.84 -1.81
CA LEU A 485 5.95 11.72 -0.93
C LEU A 485 7.12 11.34 -0.02
N ALA A 486 8.36 11.39 -0.53
CA ALA A 486 9.56 11.11 0.25
C ALA A 486 9.78 12.10 1.41
N LEU A 487 9.26 13.32 1.29
CA LEU A 487 9.25 14.32 2.38
C LEU A 487 8.17 14.03 3.44
N GLN A 488 7.16 13.20 3.14
CA GLN A 488 6.11 12.83 4.09
C GLN A 488 6.60 11.74 5.06
N GLN A 489 7.20 12.18 6.16
CA GLN A 489 7.76 11.31 7.20
C GLN A 489 6.75 10.31 7.82
N THR A 490 5.49 10.73 7.98
CA THR A 490 4.43 9.86 8.50
C THR A 490 4.16 8.69 7.56
N LEU A 491 4.04 8.97 6.25
CA LEU A 491 3.84 7.95 5.24
C LEU A 491 4.96 6.91 5.25
N LEU A 492 6.23 7.34 5.33
CA LEU A 492 7.36 6.41 5.41
C LEU A 492 7.27 5.49 6.64
N THR A 493 6.86 6.04 7.79
CA THR A 493 6.66 5.26 9.03
C THR A 493 5.52 4.26 8.88
N ASP A 494 4.42 4.69 8.26
CA ASP A 494 3.25 3.85 7.99
C ASP A 494 3.60 2.71 7.01
N LEU A 495 4.34 3.00 5.94
CA LEU A 495 4.84 2.00 4.99
C LEU A 495 5.75 0.96 5.68
N LEU A 496 6.67 1.37 6.54
CA LEU A 496 7.51 0.44 7.30
C LEU A 496 6.69 -0.44 8.26
N SER A 497 5.59 0.07 8.81
CA SER A 497 4.66 -0.72 9.62
C SER A 497 3.89 -1.74 8.77
N LEU A 498 3.30 -1.29 7.66
CA LEU A 498 2.55 -2.13 6.73
C LEU A 498 3.39 -3.22 6.06
N LEU A 499 4.70 -2.99 5.92
CA LEU A 499 5.66 -4.02 5.47
C LEU A 499 5.61 -5.28 6.36
N HIS A 500 5.28 -5.13 7.64
CA HIS A 500 5.19 -6.23 8.60
C HIS A 500 3.77 -6.65 8.96
N THR A 501 2.79 -5.74 8.90
CA THR A 501 1.41 -6.01 9.35
C THR A 501 0.41 -6.22 8.22
N GLY A 502 0.71 -5.72 7.01
CA GLY A 502 -0.19 -5.80 5.85
C GLY A 502 -0.35 -7.21 5.29
N SER A 503 -1.36 -7.40 4.45
CA SER A 503 -1.55 -8.64 3.66
C SER A 503 -0.44 -8.80 2.60
N ALA A 504 -0.40 -9.96 1.94
CA ALA A 504 0.56 -10.20 0.87
C ALA A 504 0.45 -9.18 -0.29
N ARG A 505 -0.76 -8.70 -0.62
CA ARG A 505 -0.96 -7.68 -1.68
C ARG A 505 -0.50 -6.29 -1.24
N VAL A 506 -0.83 -5.91 0.00
CA VAL A 506 -0.39 -4.63 0.60
C VAL A 506 1.12 -4.57 0.72
N GLN A 507 1.75 -5.64 1.25
CA GLN A 507 3.21 -5.73 1.41
C GLN A 507 3.95 -5.59 0.08
N ARG A 508 3.46 -6.20 -1.01
CA ARG A 508 4.05 -6.04 -2.35
C ARG A 508 4.03 -4.57 -2.80
N GLN A 509 2.91 -3.89 -2.59
CA GLN A 509 2.76 -2.48 -3.00
C GLN A 509 3.63 -1.54 -2.17
N VAL A 510 3.70 -1.79 -0.86
CA VAL A 510 4.63 -1.12 0.06
C VAL A 510 6.08 -1.31 -0.39
N THR A 511 6.51 -2.53 -0.74
CA THR A 511 7.87 -2.78 -1.22
C THR A 511 8.17 -2.00 -2.51
N LEU A 512 7.23 -1.92 -3.45
CA LEU A 512 7.37 -1.10 -4.67
C LEU A 512 7.49 0.39 -4.36
N LEU A 513 6.68 0.91 -3.43
CA LEU A 513 6.73 2.30 -2.98
C LEU A 513 8.07 2.63 -2.30
N LEU A 514 8.51 1.80 -1.36
CA LEU A 514 9.80 1.96 -0.67
C LEU A 514 10.96 1.97 -1.67
N ARG A 515 10.95 1.07 -2.66
CA ARG A 515 11.97 1.03 -3.73
C ARG A 515 12.02 2.30 -4.58
N ARG A 516 10.88 2.99 -4.77
CA ARG A 516 10.79 4.27 -5.50
C ARG A 516 11.15 5.48 -4.64
N MET A 517 10.81 5.47 -3.35
CA MET A 517 10.95 6.62 -2.46
C MET A 517 12.29 6.69 -1.75
N LEU A 518 12.88 5.55 -1.34
CA LEU A 518 14.17 5.51 -0.63
C LEU A 518 15.35 6.20 -1.38
N PRO A 519 15.45 6.20 -2.72
CA PRO A 519 16.47 6.99 -3.43
C PRO A 519 16.44 8.49 -3.11
N GLU A 520 15.25 9.05 -2.84
CA GLU A 520 15.04 10.46 -2.51
C GLU A 520 15.19 10.76 -1.00
N VAL A 521 15.30 9.71 -0.16
CA VAL A 521 15.39 9.83 1.30
C VAL A 521 16.83 9.63 1.75
N ALA A 522 17.40 10.62 2.45
CA ALA A 522 18.72 10.49 3.05
C ALA A 522 18.71 9.44 4.20
N PRO A 523 19.77 8.63 4.39
CA PRO A 523 19.83 7.65 5.48
C PRO A 523 19.62 8.24 6.87
N GLN A 524 20.10 9.47 7.12
CA GLN A 524 19.90 10.17 8.38
C GLN A 524 18.42 10.45 8.66
N THR A 525 17.63 10.77 7.63
CA THR A 525 16.19 10.99 7.76
C THR A 525 15.50 9.70 8.20
N LEU A 526 15.84 8.56 7.57
CA LEU A 526 15.30 7.27 7.97
C LEU A 526 15.71 6.89 9.41
N ALA A 527 16.98 7.13 9.78
CA ALA A 527 17.48 6.87 11.13
C ALA A 527 16.69 7.65 12.19
N ASN A 528 16.35 8.90 11.94
CA ASN A 528 15.53 9.70 12.84
C ASN A 528 14.11 9.11 13.00
N LEU A 529 13.50 8.62 11.91
CA LEU A 529 12.16 8.01 11.93
C LEU A 529 12.14 6.69 12.73
N THR A 530 13.16 5.86 12.56
CA THR A 530 13.26 4.57 13.25
C THR A 530 13.91 4.67 14.64
N SER A 531 14.15 5.89 15.14
CA SER A 531 14.81 6.16 16.43
C SER A 531 16.20 5.54 16.55
N VAL A 532 16.98 5.53 15.47
CA VAL A 532 18.36 5.03 15.42
C VAL A 532 19.30 6.16 15.87
N PRO A 533 20.07 5.99 16.96
CA PRO A 533 20.81 7.08 17.59
C PRO A 533 22.05 7.55 16.80
N ARG A 534 22.67 6.66 16.01
CA ARG A 534 23.80 6.99 15.14
C ARG A 534 23.79 6.10 13.90
N LEU A 535 24.22 6.64 12.76
CA LEU A 535 24.47 5.84 11.57
C LEU A 535 25.68 4.93 11.78
N PRO A 536 25.71 3.74 11.16
CA PRO A 536 26.84 2.84 11.23
C PRO A 536 28.11 3.51 10.66
N PRO A 537 29.31 3.13 11.16
CA PRO A 537 30.56 3.67 10.64
C PRO A 537 30.73 3.35 9.15
N THR A 538 31.17 4.34 8.38
CA THR A 538 31.39 4.20 6.93
C THR A 538 32.59 3.32 6.60
N ASP A 539 33.54 3.20 7.53
CA ASP A 539 34.68 2.30 7.43
C ASP A 539 34.59 1.23 8.53
N PHE A 540 34.08 0.07 8.14
CA PHE A 540 33.88 -1.08 9.04
C PHE A 540 35.16 -1.89 9.23
N SER A 541 36.27 -1.53 8.59
CA SER A 541 37.60 -2.09 8.90
C SER A 541 38.13 -1.64 10.27
N ALA A 542 37.72 -0.44 10.74
CA ALA A 542 38.11 0.14 12.03
C ALA A 542 37.13 -0.19 13.19
N ALA A 543 35.99 -0.81 12.88
CA ALA A 543 34.99 -1.21 13.88
C ALA A 543 35.46 -2.42 14.73
N THR A 544 36.51 -3.12 14.31
CA THR A 544 37.22 -4.17 15.05
C THR A 544 38.33 -3.61 15.96
N SER A 545 38.89 -2.43 15.66
CA SER A 545 40.04 -1.86 16.38
C SER A 545 39.68 -0.82 17.44
N THR A 546 38.46 -0.29 17.42
CA THR A 546 38.03 0.78 18.33
C THR A 546 37.65 0.23 19.71
N LYS A 547 38.66 0.12 20.57
CA LYS A 547 38.51 0.48 21.99
C LYS A 547 38.01 1.93 22.08
N SER A 548 36.71 2.15 21.94
CA SER A 548 36.09 3.42 22.30
C SER A 548 35.04 3.18 23.38
N SER A 549 35.48 3.39 24.63
CA SER A 549 34.73 3.58 25.87
C SER A 549 33.90 2.41 26.41
N ASP A 550 33.85 2.33 27.74
CA ASP A 550 33.04 1.47 28.62
C ASP A 550 31.50 1.53 28.39
N ALA A 551 31.04 1.58 27.14
CA ALA A 551 29.63 1.48 26.82
C ALA A 551 29.24 -0.01 26.78
N GLU A 552 28.52 -0.44 27.82
CA GLU A 552 27.89 -1.76 27.92
C GLU A 552 27.13 -2.06 26.60
N PHE A 553 27.40 -3.22 25.99
CA PHE A 553 26.75 -3.60 24.74
C PHE A 553 25.25 -3.77 24.97
N ASP A 554 24.44 -2.91 24.34
CA ASP A 554 22.97 -2.99 24.40
C ASP A 554 22.44 -3.88 23.25
N PRO A 555 21.96 -5.12 23.54
CA PRO A 555 21.41 -6.01 22.53
C PRO A 555 20.09 -5.51 21.93
N HIS A 556 19.42 -4.53 22.56
CA HIS A 556 18.12 -3.99 22.14
C HIS A 556 18.23 -2.73 21.28
N ARG A 557 19.45 -2.24 21.03
CA ARG A 557 19.70 -1.06 20.22
C ARG A 557 19.28 -1.23 18.75
N VAL A 558 18.32 -0.45 18.29
CA VAL A 558 17.83 -0.51 16.90
C VAL A 558 18.87 0.01 15.90
N GLY A 559 19.14 -0.79 14.86
CA GLY A 559 19.93 -0.43 13.68
C GLY A 559 19.05 0.06 12.51
N ILE A 560 19.66 0.79 11.56
CA ILE A 560 18.94 1.38 10.42
C ILE A 560 18.32 0.35 9.47
N LEU A 561 18.91 -0.84 9.36
CA LEU A 561 18.40 -1.92 8.52
C LEU A 561 17.53 -2.92 9.28
N ASP A 562 17.39 -2.82 10.61
CA ASP A 562 16.75 -3.85 11.44
C ASP A 562 15.32 -4.15 10.98
N VAL A 563 14.55 -3.13 10.60
CA VAL A 563 13.17 -3.29 10.09
C VAL A 563 13.16 -4.18 8.84
N PHE A 564 14.06 -3.92 7.87
CA PHE A 564 14.16 -4.74 6.65
C PHE A 564 14.74 -6.14 6.91
N LEU A 565 15.81 -6.24 7.70
CA LEU A 565 16.44 -7.51 8.06
C LEU A 565 15.49 -8.40 8.86
N SER A 566 14.57 -7.81 9.63
CA SER A 566 13.55 -8.57 10.34
C SER A 566 12.53 -9.24 9.42
N VAL A 567 12.28 -8.69 8.21
CA VAL A 567 11.48 -9.36 7.18
C VAL A 567 12.16 -10.68 6.76
N ILE A 568 13.47 -10.61 6.52
CA ILE A 568 14.29 -11.78 6.15
C ILE A 568 14.35 -12.77 7.31
N ALA A 569 14.66 -12.30 8.52
CA ALA A 569 14.75 -13.14 9.71
C ALA A 569 13.45 -13.92 10.00
N LYS A 570 12.29 -13.31 9.76
CA LYS A 570 10.98 -13.97 9.91
C LYS A 570 10.72 -15.08 8.90
N ALA A 571 11.38 -15.05 7.76
CA ALA A 571 11.26 -16.08 6.73
C ALA A 571 12.35 -17.16 6.86
N LEU A 572 13.35 -16.98 7.73
CA LEU A 572 14.42 -17.95 7.94
C LEU A 572 13.96 -19.16 8.76
N THR A 573 14.32 -20.35 8.29
CA THR A 573 14.30 -21.58 9.09
C THR A 573 15.72 -21.90 9.56
N VAL A 574 15.95 -21.89 10.87
CA VAL A 574 17.28 -22.07 11.46
C VAL A 574 17.41 -23.47 12.03
N GLN A 575 18.45 -24.20 11.64
CA GLN A 575 18.85 -25.45 12.28
C GLN A 575 19.88 -25.17 13.36
N VAL A 576 19.56 -25.49 14.62
CA VAL A 576 20.48 -25.34 15.75
C VAL A 576 21.12 -26.69 16.05
N LYS A 577 22.46 -26.73 16.02
CA LYS A 577 23.28 -27.92 16.28
C LYS A 577 24.15 -27.67 17.51
N VAL A 578 24.06 -28.56 18.49
CA VAL A 578 24.90 -28.55 19.70
C VAL A 578 25.75 -29.82 19.70
N LYS A 579 27.08 -29.68 19.79
CA LYS A 579 27.98 -30.84 19.93
C LYS A 579 27.94 -31.38 21.36
N ALA A 580 27.03 -32.33 21.64
CA ALA A 580 26.97 -33.06 22.91
C ALA A 580 27.74 -34.40 22.86
N LYS A 581 28.17 -34.92 24.01
CA LYS A 581 28.88 -36.22 24.15
C LYS A 581 28.01 -37.45 23.85
N GLU A 582 26.68 -37.32 23.88
CA GLU A 582 25.74 -38.41 23.58
C GLU A 582 24.60 -37.85 22.71
N GLY A 583 24.61 -38.18 21.41
CA GLY A 583 23.54 -37.86 20.44
C GLY A 583 23.67 -36.51 19.70
N LYS A 584 23.63 -36.56 18.36
CA LYS A 584 23.50 -35.37 17.49
C LYS A 584 22.06 -34.86 17.54
N GLY A 585 21.73 -33.98 18.49
CA GLY A 585 20.43 -33.28 18.49
C GLY A 585 20.46 -32.08 17.54
N VAL A 586 19.86 -32.20 16.35
CA VAL A 586 19.56 -31.04 15.49
C VAL A 586 18.13 -30.60 15.74
N THR A 587 17.93 -29.34 16.10
CA THR A 587 16.59 -28.77 16.32
C THR A 587 16.31 -27.70 15.28
N SER A 588 15.13 -27.72 14.66
CA SER A 588 14.70 -26.67 13.73
C SER A 588 13.88 -25.63 14.48
N VAL A 589 14.26 -24.37 14.34
CA VAL A 589 13.67 -23.23 15.04
C VAL A 589 13.38 -22.11 14.02
N THR A 590 12.25 -21.43 14.19
CA THR A 590 11.90 -20.19 13.47
C THR A 590 11.85 -19.02 14.44
N LEU A 591 11.92 -17.79 13.94
CA LEU A 591 11.84 -16.60 14.79
C LEU A 591 10.53 -16.58 15.60
N ALA A 592 9.42 -16.98 14.99
CA ALA A 592 8.11 -17.06 15.63
C ALA A 592 8.05 -18.07 16.79
N THR A 593 8.82 -19.16 16.71
CA THR A 593 8.95 -20.14 17.81
C THR A 593 9.98 -19.72 18.85
N ALA A 594 10.97 -18.91 18.48
CA ALA A 594 12.06 -18.49 19.35
C ALA A 594 11.69 -17.29 20.24
N ILE A 595 10.92 -16.34 19.70
CA ILE A 595 10.46 -15.15 20.42
C ILE A 595 8.94 -15.24 20.58
N HIS A 596 8.49 -15.51 21.80
CA HIS A 596 7.07 -15.62 22.09
C HIS A 596 6.39 -14.24 21.94
N PRO A 597 5.12 -14.13 21.49
CA PRO A 597 4.41 -12.85 21.36
C PRO A 597 4.36 -12.01 22.66
N ARG A 598 4.48 -12.66 23.81
CA ARG A 598 4.50 -12.02 25.15
C ARG A 598 5.90 -11.61 25.63
N ASP A 599 6.97 -11.99 24.92
CA ASP A 599 8.34 -11.63 25.30
C ASP A 599 8.59 -10.13 25.06
N GLN A 600 9.31 -9.49 25.98
CA GLN A 600 9.56 -8.06 25.94
C GLN A 600 10.66 -7.72 24.90
N VAL A 601 10.24 -7.49 23.66
CA VAL A 601 11.14 -7.11 22.53
C VAL A 601 11.41 -5.60 22.43
N GLY A 602 10.99 -4.82 23.43
CA GLY A 602 11.15 -3.36 23.46
C GLY A 602 10.54 -2.68 22.23
N LYS A 603 11.30 -1.78 21.59
CA LYS A 603 10.87 -1.06 20.38
C LYS A 603 10.82 -1.93 19.12
N ARG A 604 11.39 -3.14 19.14
CA ARG A 604 11.51 -4.05 17.96
C ARG A 604 10.31 -4.98 17.80
N TRP A 605 9.11 -4.42 17.92
CA TRP A 605 7.85 -5.18 17.78
C TRP A 605 7.76 -5.93 16.45
N TRP A 606 8.41 -5.41 15.40
CA TRP A 606 8.47 -6.00 14.06
C TRP A 606 9.24 -7.33 13.97
N LEU A 607 9.91 -7.80 15.02
CA LEU A 607 10.51 -9.15 15.04
C LEU A 607 9.48 -10.27 15.26
N ARG A 608 8.26 -9.93 15.66
CA ARG A 608 7.19 -10.91 15.90
C ARG A 608 6.48 -11.31 14.61
N GLY A 609 5.86 -12.48 14.63
CA GLY A 609 5.05 -13.03 13.54
C GLY A 609 5.86 -13.78 12.48
N CYS A 610 5.20 -14.10 11.37
CA CYS A 610 5.79 -14.77 10.21
C CYS A 610 5.62 -13.91 8.95
N ILE A 611 6.42 -14.18 7.92
CA ILE A 611 6.39 -13.48 6.64
C ILE A 611 6.51 -14.50 5.49
N SER A 612 5.90 -14.18 4.35
CA SER A 612 6.03 -15.01 3.14
C SER A 612 7.46 -14.97 2.60
N ARG A 613 7.93 -16.13 2.10
CA ARG A 613 9.24 -16.24 1.43
C ARG A 613 9.43 -15.22 0.31
N LYS A 614 8.37 -14.98 -0.48
CA LYS A 614 8.45 -14.08 -1.63
C LYS A 614 8.76 -12.63 -1.22
N LEU A 615 8.16 -12.15 -0.13
CA LEU A 615 8.47 -10.82 0.38
C LEU A 615 9.92 -10.71 0.85
N ALA A 616 10.43 -11.75 1.53
CA ALA A 616 11.83 -11.78 1.98
C ALA A 616 12.81 -11.74 0.80
N GLU A 617 12.54 -12.46 -0.29
CA GLU A 617 13.33 -12.39 -1.52
C GLU A 617 13.35 -10.98 -2.13
N ASP A 618 12.19 -10.30 -2.18
CA ASP A 618 12.10 -8.94 -2.72
C ASP A 618 12.86 -7.93 -1.84
N ILE A 619 12.85 -8.11 -0.51
CA ILE A 619 13.64 -7.29 0.44
C ILE A 619 15.14 -7.61 0.38
N ILE A 620 15.55 -8.87 0.23
CA ILE A 620 16.96 -9.25 -0.03
C ILE A 620 17.46 -8.50 -1.26
N GLN A 621 16.66 -8.47 -2.34
CA GLN A 621 17.04 -7.77 -3.56
C GLN A 621 17.11 -6.25 -3.36
N LEU A 622 16.21 -5.67 -2.57
CA LEU A 622 16.27 -4.24 -2.22
C LEU A 622 17.56 -3.91 -1.46
N ILE A 623 17.92 -4.68 -0.43
CA ILE A 623 19.14 -4.44 0.36
C ILE A 623 20.40 -4.66 -0.48
N LYS A 624 20.44 -5.68 -1.36
CA LYS A 624 21.55 -5.88 -2.30
C LYS A 624 21.69 -4.73 -3.30
N ASP A 625 20.58 -4.15 -3.76
CA ASP A 625 20.60 -2.97 -4.61
C ASP A 625 21.07 -1.71 -3.84
N MET A 626 20.72 -1.60 -2.56
CA MET A 626 21.22 -0.55 -1.67
C MET A 626 22.73 -0.66 -1.48
N SER A 627 23.26 -1.86 -1.17
CA SER A 627 24.69 -2.09 -0.95
C SER A 627 25.53 -1.92 -2.23
N ALA A 628 24.98 -2.30 -3.39
CA ALA A 628 25.60 -2.09 -4.70
C ALA A 628 25.56 -0.63 -5.20
N GLY A 629 24.91 0.29 -4.46
CA GLY A 629 24.84 1.71 -4.81
C GLY A 629 23.84 2.06 -5.91
N LYS A 630 22.87 1.19 -6.21
CA LYS A 630 21.82 1.47 -7.21
C LYS A 630 20.81 2.52 -6.74
N LEU A 631 20.67 2.72 -5.43
CA LEU A 631 19.86 3.80 -4.86
C LEU A 631 20.67 5.10 -4.77
N SER A 632 21.75 5.08 -3.99
CA SER A 632 22.74 6.15 -3.92
C SER A 632 24.04 5.64 -3.30
N GLU A 633 25.14 6.34 -3.54
CA GLU A 633 26.44 5.98 -2.95
C GLU A 633 26.47 6.11 -1.42
N MET A 634 25.67 7.04 -0.88
CA MET A 634 25.50 7.18 0.57
C MET A 634 24.79 5.97 1.17
N TRP A 635 23.71 5.49 0.51
CA TRP A 635 23.03 4.26 0.90
C TRP A 635 23.96 3.05 0.81
N ALA A 636 24.83 2.95 -0.20
CA ALA A 636 25.81 1.86 -0.29
C ALA A 636 26.72 1.78 0.93
N ARG A 637 27.35 2.91 1.31
CA ARG A 637 28.25 2.98 2.47
C ARG A 637 27.55 2.64 3.78
N VAL A 638 26.38 3.25 4.02
CA VAL A 638 25.60 3.02 5.25
C VAL A 638 25.07 1.58 5.32
N THR A 639 24.62 1.02 4.21
CA THR A 639 24.09 -0.35 4.15
C THR A 639 25.20 -1.36 4.44
N LYS A 640 26.37 -1.21 3.81
CA LYS A 640 27.55 -2.07 4.09
C LYS A 640 27.98 -1.97 5.55
N GLY A 641 28.06 -0.75 6.10
CA GLY A 641 28.36 -0.54 7.52
C GLY A 641 27.35 -1.21 8.47
N ALA A 642 26.05 -1.13 8.17
CA ALA A 642 24.99 -1.77 8.97
C ALA A 642 25.04 -3.30 8.92
N ILE A 643 25.29 -3.89 7.74
CA ILE A 643 25.46 -5.34 7.58
C ILE A 643 26.66 -5.82 8.42
N ALA A 644 27.79 -5.12 8.32
CA ALA A 644 28.98 -5.42 9.11
C ALA A 644 28.73 -5.28 10.62
N GLU A 645 28.09 -4.19 11.07
CA GLU A 645 27.79 -3.97 12.49
C GLU A 645 26.91 -5.09 13.08
N ASN A 646 25.90 -5.55 12.34
CA ASN A 646 25.03 -6.65 12.78
C ASN A 646 25.77 -7.99 12.93
N ILE A 647 26.70 -8.31 12.01
CA ILE A 647 27.54 -9.50 12.12
C ILE A 647 28.51 -9.37 13.30
N MET A 648 29.14 -8.20 13.45
CA MET A 648 30.09 -7.91 14.54
C MET A 648 29.45 -7.90 15.93
N ASN A 649 28.17 -7.56 16.05
CA ASN A 649 27.47 -7.58 17.33
C ASN A 649 27.43 -8.97 17.98
N LEU A 650 27.64 -10.06 17.22
CA LEU A 650 27.78 -11.41 17.76
C LEU A 650 29.03 -11.58 18.63
N THR A 651 30.13 -10.88 18.35
CA THR A 651 31.37 -10.96 19.16
C THR A 651 31.18 -10.32 20.54
N LYS A 652 30.22 -9.39 20.66
CA LYS A 652 29.93 -8.62 21.87
C LYS A 652 28.92 -9.29 22.82
N LEU A 653 28.36 -10.44 22.44
CA LEU A 653 27.44 -11.20 23.30
C LEU A 653 28.17 -11.71 24.56
N SER A 654 27.51 -11.63 25.71
CA SER A 654 28.03 -12.14 26.99
C SER A 654 28.06 -13.67 27.03
N GLU A 655 28.84 -14.26 27.95
CA GLU A 655 28.98 -15.73 28.07
C GLU A 655 27.62 -16.44 28.25
N VAL A 656 26.70 -15.83 29.00
CA VAL A 656 25.34 -16.35 29.22
C VAL A 656 24.53 -16.39 27.92
N GLN A 657 24.65 -15.34 27.10
CA GLN A 657 23.92 -15.21 25.82
C GLN A 657 24.48 -16.11 24.70
N ARG A 658 25.66 -16.70 24.89
CA ARG A 658 26.27 -17.65 23.93
C ARG A 658 25.72 -19.08 24.07
N GLY A 659 24.94 -19.38 25.13
CA GLY A 659 24.26 -20.66 25.27
C GLY A 659 23.19 -20.85 24.19
N SER A 660 23.02 -22.08 23.68
CA SER A 660 22.15 -22.35 22.53
C SER A 660 20.69 -21.88 22.69
N ALA A 661 20.11 -22.07 23.87
CA ALA A 661 18.74 -21.66 24.17
C ALA A 661 18.57 -20.13 24.28
N GLU A 662 19.47 -19.45 24.97
CA GLU A 662 19.42 -17.99 25.15
C GLU A 662 19.82 -17.23 23.88
N CYS A 663 20.79 -17.75 23.12
CA CYS A 663 21.22 -17.17 21.86
C CYS A 663 20.10 -17.23 20.82
N ALA A 664 19.35 -18.34 20.75
CA ALA A 664 18.19 -18.48 19.86
C ALA A 664 17.09 -17.45 20.15
N ARG A 665 16.94 -17.01 21.41
CA ARG A 665 16.00 -15.95 21.81
C ARG A 665 16.52 -14.54 21.55
N CYS A 666 17.82 -14.39 21.27
CA CYS A 666 18.45 -13.09 21.10
C CYS A 666 18.21 -12.53 19.68
N PRO A 667 17.63 -11.33 19.53
CA PRO A 667 17.47 -10.68 18.24
C PRO A 667 18.76 -10.51 17.44
N THR A 668 19.90 -10.34 18.13
CA THR A 668 21.22 -10.17 17.51
C THR A 668 21.59 -11.36 16.63
N LEU A 669 21.25 -12.59 17.03
CA LEU A 669 21.49 -13.79 16.23
C LEU A 669 20.72 -13.72 14.91
N TRP A 670 19.43 -13.43 14.98
CA TRP A 670 18.54 -13.41 13.82
C TRP A 670 18.85 -12.29 12.83
N LEU A 671 19.20 -11.11 13.34
CA LEU A 671 19.64 -9.98 12.50
C LEU A 671 20.99 -10.27 11.84
N ALA A 672 21.91 -10.98 12.52
CA ALA A 672 23.16 -11.42 11.92
C ALA A 672 22.94 -12.49 10.83
N LEU A 673 22.08 -13.48 11.07
CA LEU A 673 21.72 -14.49 10.06
C LEU A 673 21.04 -13.86 8.84
N ALA A 674 20.14 -12.89 9.05
CA ALA A 674 19.56 -12.12 7.95
C ALA A 674 20.62 -11.29 7.19
N SER A 675 21.60 -10.72 7.91
CA SER A 675 22.72 -9.98 7.31
C SER A 675 23.61 -10.87 6.45
N LEU A 676 23.78 -12.15 6.82
CA LEU A 676 24.51 -13.14 6.01
C LEU A 676 23.81 -13.45 4.67
N CYS A 677 22.48 -13.28 4.59
CA CYS A 677 21.73 -13.46 3.33
C CYS A 677 21.96 -12.31 2.32
N VAL A 678 22.47 -11.16 2.78
CA VAL A 678 22.71 -9.95 1.98
C VAL A 678 24.20 -9.57 1.97
N LEU A 679 25.07 -10.50 2.35
CA LEU A 679 26.52 -10.34 2.36
C LEU A 679 27.04 -10.03 0.94
N ASP A 680 28.13 -9.27 0.88
CA ASP A 680 28.79 -8.79 -0.34
C ASP A 680 30.30 -9.10 -0.22
N ASN A 681 31.01 -9.25 -1.34
CA ASN A 681 32.43 -9.62 -1.33
C ASN A 681 33.31 -8.62 -0.56
N ASP A 682 32.96 -7.33 -0.58
CA ASP A 682 33.66 -6.30 0.23
C ASP A 682 33.63 -6.63 1.73
N HIS A 683 32.56 -7.26 2.23
CA HIS A 683 32.48 -7.68 3.63
C HIS A 683 33.43 -8.83 3.92
N VAL A 684 33.55 -9.80 2.99
CA VAL A 684 34.48 -10.93 3.13
C VAL A 684 35.90 -10.40 3.22
N GLU A 685 36.32 -9.56 2.27
CA GLU A 685 37.69 -9.03 2.23
C GLU A 685 38.05 -8.22 3.48
N ARG A 686 37.11 -7.45 4.04
CA ARG A 686 37.38 -6.52 5.15
C ARG A 686 37.07 -7.08 6.54
N LEU A 687 36.20 -8.08 6.67
CA LEU A 687 35.87 -8.73 7.95
C LEU A 687 36.69 -10.01 8.19
N SER A 688 37.05 -10.78 7.14
CA SER A 688 37.86 -12.01 7.31
C SER A 688 39.35 -11.77 7.40
N SER A 689 39.83 -10.62 6.96
CA SER A 689 41.25 -10.42 6.79
C SER A 689 41.96 -10.24 8.13
N ALA A 690 42.68 -11.29 8.49
CA ALA A 690 43.95 -11.26 9.19
C ALA A 690 45.03 -10.38 8.48
N GLN A 691 44.65 -9.33 7.75
CA GLN A 691 45.54 -8.33 7.18
C GLN A 691 45.27 -6.98 7.83
N TRP A 692 45.88 -6.81 8.99
CA TRP A 692 46.23 -5.50 9.53
C TRP A 692 47.39 -4.89 8.70
N ARG A 693 47.32 -4.96 7.38
CA ARG A 693 48.27 -4.31 6.48
C ARG A 693 47.58 -3.08 5.91
N ASN A 694 48.10 -1.93 6.34
CA ASN A 694 47.83 -0.58 5.85
C ASN A 694 46.70 0.17 6.58
N ALA A 695 46.92 0.49 7.86
CA ALA A 695 46.44 1.78 8.35
C ALA A 695 47.32 2.88 7.74
N ALA A 696 46.68 3.89 7.15
CA ALA A 696 47.32 5.03 6.50
C ALA A 696 48.02 6.01 7.48
N ASP A 697 48.01 5.71 8.77
CA ASP A 697 48.76 6.43 9.80
C ASP A 697 49.90 5.53 10.29
N GLY A 698 51.15 5.96 10.08
CA GLY A 698 52.40 5.20 10.24
C GLY A 698 52.75 4.68 11.64
N ASN A 699 51.78 4.23 12.44
CA ASN A 699 52.01 3.43 13.65
C ASN A 699 51.71 1.95 13.35
N PRO A 700 52.68 1.04 13.55
CA PRO A 700 52.43 -0.38 13.38
C PRO A 700 51.43 -0.87 14.43
N PRO A 701 50.52 -1.77 14.06
CA PRO A 701 49.60 -2.36 15.02
C PRO A 701 50.31 -3.21 16.08
N PRO A 702 49.70 -3.41 17.27
CA PRO A 702 50.23 -4.31 18.28
C PRO A 702 50.50 -5.71 17.67
N PRO A 703 51.70 -6.27 17.84
CA PRO A 703 52.04 -7.56 17.27
C PRO A 703 51.19 -8.66 17.92
N ARG A 704 50.54 -9.49 17.09
CA ARG A 704 49.92 -10.72 17.57
C ARG A 704 51.00 -11.62 18.19
N PRO A 705 50.73 -12.33 19.29
CA PRO A 705 51.69 -13.26 19.86
C PRO A 705 52.02 -14.34 18.81
N THR A 706 53.30 -14.48 18.48
CA THR A 706 53.79 -15.57 17.63
C THR A 706 54.05 -16.80 18.48
N CYS A 707 54.02 -17.98 17.85
CA CYS A 707 54.25 -19.24 18.52
C CYS A 707 55.70 -19.30 19.02
N ASN A 708 55.89 -19.36 20.33
CA ASN A 708 57.20 -19.47 20.98
C ASN A 708 57.99 -20.73 20.61
N ASN A 709 57.34 -21.74 20.01
CA ASN A 709 57.98 -22.98 19.56
C ASN A 709 58.38 -22.94 18.06
N HIS A 710 58.11 -21.83 17.36
CA HIS A 710 58.58 -21.58 16.01
C HIS A 710 59.49 -20.35 16.01
N ASP A 711 60.70 -20.50 15.46
CA ASP A 711 61.66 -19.38 15.33
C ASP A 711 61.44 -18.56 14.04
N ASP A 712 60.31 -18.76 13.35
CA ASP A 712 60.00 -18.11 12.07
C ASP A 712 59.48 -16.67 12.22
N GLY A 713 59.00 -16.29 13.42
CA GLY A 713 58.40 -14.98 13.66
C GLY A 713 57.11 -14.71 12.87
N GLU A 714 56.55 -15.73 12.21
CA GLU A 714 55.37 -15.62 11.34
C GLU A 714 54.22 -16.51 11.83
N THR A 715 54.53 -17.65 12.45
CA THR A 715 53.52 -18.58 12.95
C THR A 715 52.79 -17.97 14.14
N LEU A 716 51.49 -17.72 13.99
CA LEU A 716 50.66 -17.10 15.03
C LEU A 716 50.35 -18.08 16.17
N ALA A 717 50.41 -17.59 17.40
CA ALA A 717 49.93 -18.34 18.55
C ALA A 717 48.41 -18.17 18.70
N ILE A 718 47.73 -19.27 18.98
CA ILE A 718 46.29 -19.30 19.26
C ILE A 718 45.98 -19.74 20.70
N ILE A 719 46.95 -20.35 21.38
CA ILE A 719 46.82 -20.84 22.76
C ILE A 719 47.92 -20.22 23.61
N GLN A 720 47.52 -19.58 24.70
CA GLN A 720 48.40 -19.19 25.79
C GLN A 720 48.50 -20.32 26.80
N CYS A 721 49.67 -20.94 26.88
CA CYS A 721 50.03 -21.87 27.93
C CYS A 721 50.78 -21.11 29.03
N ASN A 722 50.40 -21.35 30.30
CA ASN A 722 51.05 -20.72 31.44
C ASN A 722 52.52 -21.16 31.65
N VAL A 723 52.95 -22.28 31.04
CA VAL A 723 54.32 -22.82 31.15
C VAL A 723 55.05 -22.84 29.81
N CYS A 724 54.38 -23.25 28.72
CA CYS A 724 55.00 -23.38 27.40
C CYS A 724 54.99 -22.08 26.57
N GLY A 725 54.40 -21.00 27.07
CA GLY A 725 54.26 -19.75 26.33
C GLY A 725 53.10 -19.77 25.33
N SER A 726 53.15 -18.87 24.37
CA SER A 726 52.15 -18.73 23.31
C SER A 726 52.43 -19.76 22.22
N LEU A 727 51.46 -20.59 21.87
CA LEU A 727 51.63 -21.72 20.95
C LEU A 727 50.61 -21.66 19.81
N CYS A 728 51.04 -22.04 18.60
CA CYS A 728 50.11 -22.35 17.51
C CYS A 728 49.33 -23.64 17.79
N ALA A 729 48.30 -23.93 16.99
CA ALA A 729 47.45 -25.11 17.16
C ALA A 729 48.26 -26.41 17.21
N ASP A 730 49.24 -26.53 16.31
CA ASP A 730 50.07 -27.71 16.18
C ASP A 730 51.07 -27.83 17.33
N CYS A 731 51.72 -26.73 17.73
CA CYS A 731 52.64 -26.75 18.86
C CYS A 731 51.94 -27.02 20.19
N ASP A 732 50.74 -26.49 20.40
CA ASP A 732 49.91 -26.89 21.55
C ASP A 732 49.63 -28.38 21.51
N ARG A 733 49.21 -28.89 20.35
CA ARG A 733 48.92 -30.31 20.17
C ARG A 733 50.13 -31.18 20.46
N PHE A 734 51.30 -30.86 19.91
CA PHE A 734 52.49 -31.71 20.00
C PHE A 734 53.21 -31.59 21.35
N LEU A 735 53.41 -30.39 21.89
CA LEU A 735 54.13 -30.19 23.16
C LEU A 735 53.34 -30.77 24.35
N HIS A 736 52.01 -30.69 24.30
CA HIS A 736 51.16 -31.20 25.37
C HIS A 736 50.78 -32.68 25.22
N LEU A 737 51.34 -33.42 24.24
CA LEU A 737 51.28 -34.89 24.20
C LEU A 737 52.10 -35.53 25.34
N HIS A 738 53.23 -34.91 25.72
CA HIS A 738 54.16 -35.48 26.69
C HIS A 738 53.60 -35.43 28.13
N ARG A 739 53.70 -36.54 28.88
CA ARG A 739 53.09 -36.71 30.23
C ARG A 739 53.39 -35.58 31.22
N ARG A 740 54.59 -34.98 31.14
CA ARG A 740 55.02 -33.88 32.03
C ARG A 740 54.37 -32.54 31.70
N MET A 741 54.02 -32.27 30.44
CA MET A 741 53.51 -30.98 29.98
C MET A 741 51.99 -30.97 29.83
N ARG A 742 51.35 -32.14 29.77
CA ARG A 742 49.90 -32.30 29.55
C ARG A 742 49.00 -31.61 30.60
N MET A 743 49.53 -31.29 31.78
CA MET A 743 48.80 -30.65 32.90
C MET A 743 48.92 -29.12 32.91
N HIS A 744 49.55 -28.51 31.91
CA HIS A 744 49.65 -27.06 31.85
C HIS A 744 48.28 -26.41 31.67
N HIS A 745 48.10 -25.23 32.29
CA HIS A 745 46.89 -24.44 32.14
C HIS A 745 46.95 -23.68 30.81
N ARG A 746 45.94 -23.88 29.98
CA ARG A 746 45.89 -23.42 28.60
C ARG A 746 44.62 -22.60 28.38
N GLN A 747 44.78 -21.42 27.83
CA GLN A 747 43.70 -20.51 27.47
C GLN A 747 43.86 -20.10 26.00
N VAL A 748 42.77 -19.83 25.29
CA VAL A 748 42.83 -19.26 23.93
C VAL A 748 43.32 -17.81 24.03
N CYS A 749 44.14 -17.37 23.09
CA CYS A 749 44.60 -15.97 23.05
C CYS A 749 43.40 -15.03 22.90
N LYS A 750 43.40 -13.89 23.60
CA LYS A 750 42.27 -12.93 23.57
C LYS A 750 41.99 -12.43 22.15
N GLU A 751 43.06 -12.26 21.37
CA GLU A 751 43.03 -11.85 19.97
C GLU A 751 42.30 -12.85 19.07
N GLU A 752 42.26 -14.14 19.45
CA GLU A 752 41.53 -15.19 18.75
C GLU A 752 40.09 -15.36 19.27
N GLU A 753 39.81 -15.04 20.54
CA GLU A 753 38.44 -14.95 21.06
C GLU A 753 37.64 -13.80 20.41
N GLU A 754 38.32 -12.74 19.98
CA GLU A 754 37.74 -11.58 19.29
C GLU A 754 37.77 -11.73 17.76
N ALA A 755 38.45 -12.75 17.23
CA ALA A 755 38.56 -12.98 15.79
C ALA A 755 37.25 -13.50 15.19
N ILE A 756 36.84 -12.87 14.08
CA ILE A 756 35.71 -13.27 13.26
C ILE A 756 36.22 -13.59 11.86
N ARG A 757 35.73 -14.69 11.28
CA ARG A 757 35.98 -15.02 9.88
C ARG A 757 34.65 -15.09 9.15
N VAL A 758 34.50 -14.27 8.12
CA VAL A 758 33.30 -14.11 7.31
C VAL A 758 33.60 -14.46 5.86
N ASP A 759 33.01 -15.53 5.33
CA ASP A 759 33.19 -15.85 3.91
C ASP A 759 31.83 -15.89 3.19
N LEU A 760 31.87 -15.83 1.87
CA LEU A 760 30.70 -15.88 1.00
C LEU A 760 30.97 -16.88 -0.12
N HIS A 761 30.25 -18.00 -0.14
CA HIS A 761 30.32 -18.99 -1.21
C HIS A 761 28.94 -19.12 -1.85
N GLU A 762 28.84 -18.75 -3.14
CA GLU A 762 27.64 -18.91 -3.97
C GLU A 762 26.31 -18.46 -3.34
N GLY A 763 26.34 -17.33 -2.61
CA GLY A 763 25.16 -16.75 -1.98
C GLY A 763 24.82 -17.30 -0.59
N CYS A 764 25.66 -18.20 -0.06
CA CYS A 764 25.67 -18.63 1.33
C CYS A 764 26.72 -17.81 2.10
N GLY A 765 26.24 -16.91 2.96
CA GLY A 765 27.10 -16.17 3.89
C GLY A 765 27.44 -17.05 5.09
N ARG A 766 28.73 -17.15 5.43
CA ARG A 766 29.20 -17.89 6.60
C ARG A 766 29.98 -16.99 7.55
N THR A 767 29.85 -17.24 8.84
CA THR A 767 30.60 -16.56 9.89
C THR A 767 31.06 -17.55 10.94
N LYS A 768 32.36 -17.58 11.19
CA LYS A 768 33.01 -18.45 12.16
C LYS A 768 33.54 -17.61 13.31
N LEU A 769 33.04 -17.91 14.50
CA LEU A 769 33.48 -17.41 15.79
C LEU A 769 34.15 -18.56 16.55
N PHE A 770 34.88 -18.24 17.62
CA PHE A 770 35.50 -19.29 18.43
C PHE A 770 34.47 -20.25 19.06
N TRP A 771 33.29 -19.73 19.42
CA TRP A 771 32.21 -20.47 20.10
C TRP A 771 31.05 -20.89 19.17
N ALA A 772 30.98 -20.39 17.93
CA ALA A 772 29.90 -20.75 17.01
C ALA A 772 30.29 -20.67 15.53
N LEU A 773 29.63 -21.48 14.71
CA LEU A 773 29.63 -21.37 13.25
C LEU A 773 28.20 -21.04 12.79
N LEU A 774 28.05 -19.98 12.03
CA LEU A 774 26.78 -19.52 11.48
C LEU A 774 26.83 -19.58 9.96
N LEU A 775 25.79 -20.12 9.34
CA LEU A 775 25.60 -20.12 7.90
C LEU A 775 24.19 -19.68 7.57
N ALA A 776 24.02 -18.86 6.53
CA ALA A 776 22.71 -18.52 6.00
C ALA A 776 22.73 -18.45 4.48
N ASP A 777 21.78 -19.15 3.86
CA ASP A 777 21.62 -19.16 2.42
C ASP A 777 20.52 -18.21 1.97
N SER A 778 20.88 -17.28 1.09
CA SER A 778 19.95 -16.27 0.58
C SER A 778 18.90 -16.82 -0.39
N CYS A 779 19.15 -17.97 -1.02
CA CYS A 779 18.24 -18.56 -2.01
C CYS A 779 17.15 -19.44 -1.38
N THR A 780 17.53 -20.28 -0.42
CA THR A 780 16.62 -21.22 0.26
C THR A 780 16.04 -20.67 1.56
N LEU A 781 16.55 -19.55 2.07
CA LEU A 781 16.21 -18.97 3.38
C LEU A 781 16.37 -20.00 4.53
N LYS A 782 17.33 -20.90 4.37
CA LYS A 782 17.76 -21.83 5.41
C LYS A 782 19.03 -21.32 6.03
N ALA A 783 19.10 -21.42 7.35
CA ALA A 783 20.27 -21.06 8.12
C ALA A 783 20.62 -22.17 9.10
N MET A 784 21.88 -22.23 9.52
CA MET A 784 22.34 -23.14 10.56
C MET A 784 23.23 -22.39 11.56
N VAL A 785 23.09 -22.73 12.83
CA VAL A 785 23.96 -22.27 13.91
C VAL A 785 24.50 -23.50 14.65
N GLU A 786 25.81 -23.73 14.55
CA GLU A 786 26.51 -24.77 15.31
C GLU A 786 27.21 -24.14 16.50
N PHE A 787 26.77 -24.48 17.72
CA PHE A 787 27.40 -24.05 18.96
C PHE A 787 28.56 -24.99 19.31
N ARG A 788 29.76 -24.44 19.47
CA ARG A 788 30.95 -25.14 19.92
C ARG A 788 30.97 -25.08 21.44
N GLU A 789 30.81 -26.22 22.08
CA GLU A 789 30.85 -26.29 23.53
C GLU A 789 32.27 -25.92 24.00
N GLY A 790 32.37 -24.86 24.81
CA GLY A 790 33.59 -24.47 25.48
C GLY A 790 33.96 -25.51 26.53
N THR A 791 34.48 -26.67 26.11
CA THR A 791 35.20 -27.52 27.04
C THR A 791 36.41 -26.74 27.53
N ARG A 792 36.28 -26.13 28.71
CA ARG A 792 37.41 -25.92 29.61
C ARG A 792 38.23 -27.21 29.54
N PRO A 793 39.54 -27.20 29.21
CA PRO A 793 40.33 -28.42 29.06
C PRO A 793 40.51 -29.26 30.36
N ASN A 794 39.74 -28.98 31.41
CA ASN A 794 40.01 -29.40 32.79
C ASN A 794 39.13 -30.53 33.33
N SER A 795 38.44 -31.31 32.49
CA SER A 795 37.67 -32.47 32.96
C SER A 795 37.73 -33.71 32.04
N LYS A 796 38.91 -34.02 31.49
CA LYS A 796 39.19 -35.36 30.95
C LYS A 796 40.28 -36.03 31.79
N ALA A 797 39.99 -37.21 32.32
CA ALA A 797 40.97 -38.05 32.99
C ALA A 797 42.13 -38.41 32.02
N PRO A 798 43.40 -38.33 32.44
CA PRO A 798 44.55 -38.47 31.55
C PRO A 798 44.87 -39.94 31.29
N GLY A 799 44.87 -40.38 30.02
CA GLY A 799 45.32 -41.73 29.70
C GLY A 799 45.12 -42.25 28.28
N VAL A 800 44.19 -41.69 27.48
CA VAL A 800 43.81 -42.36 26.22
C VAL A 800 44.08 -41.50 24.98
N VAL A 801 44.71 -42.11 23.97
CA VAL A 801 44.81 -41.58 22.61
C VAL A 801 43.39 -41.67 22.03
N SER A 802 42.89 -40.56 21.50
CA SER A 802 41.52 -40.53 20.98
C SER A 802 41.59 -40.30 19.48
N GLY A 803 41.18 -41.30 18.70
CA GLY A 803 40.87 -41.11 17.29
C GLY A 803 39.63 -40.22 17.13
N VAL A 804 39.57 -39.48 16.02
CA VAL A 804 38.41 -38.67 15.63
C VAL A 804 37.72 -39.40 14.48
N CYS A 805 36.41 -39.65 14.60
CA CYS A 805 35.64 -40.20 13.51
C CYS A 805 35.63 -39.22 12.32
N ARG A 806 36.00 -39.70 11.14
CA ARG A 806 36.01 -38.96 9.87
C ARG A 806 34.68 -38.26 9.57
N PHE A 807 33.56 -38.92 9.85
CA PHE A 807 32.23 -38.45 9.44
C PHE A 807 31.53 -37.65 10.53
N CYS A 808 31.36 -38.22 11.73
CA CYS A 808 30.63 -37.56 12.81
C CYS A 808 31.51 -36.68 13.74
N GLY A 809 32.84 -36.75 13.61
CA GLY A 809 33.77 -36.01 14.48
C GLY A 809 33.83 -36.51 15.93
N ALA A 810 33.20 -37.64 16.25
CA ALA A 810 33.23 -38.22 17.60
C ALA A 810 34.68 -38.56 17.98
N THR A 811 35.10 -38.13 19.17
CA THR A 811 36.40 -38.44 19.75
C THR A 811 36.23 -39.62 20.70
N GLY A 812 36.87 -40.74 20.37
CA GLY A 812 36.85 -41.93 21.22
C GLY A 812 38.20 -42.63 21.23
N SER A 813 38.42 -43.40 22.28
CA SER A 813 39.65 -44.14 22.50
C SER A 813 39.48 -45.66 22.34
N SER A 814 38.45 -46.05 21.60
CA SER A 814 38.21 -47.44 21.21
C SER A 814 39.17 -47.80 20.07
N GLY A 815 39.69 -49.03 20.05
CA GLY A 815 40.64 -49.50 19.03
C GLY A 815 40.17 -49.35 17.58
N LEU A 816 38.85 -49.25 17.34
CA LEU A 816 38.27 -48.93 16.03
C LEU A 816 38.61 -47.50 15.55
N LEU A 817 38.64 -46.54 16.47
CA LEU A 817 38.98 -45.14 16.18
C LEU A 817 40.49 -44.90 16.15
N GLU A 818 41.29 -45.68 16.88
CA GLU A 818 42.77 -45.60 16.85
C GLU A 818 43.38 -46.16 15.55
N ILE A 819 42.73 -47.11 14.88
CA ILE A 819 43.26 -47.78 13.68
C ILE A 819 42.54 -47.34 12.39
N GLY A 820 41.23 -47.07 12.46
CA GLY A 820 40.39 -46.84 11.27
C GLY A 820 39.77 -45.44 11.12
N ASN A 821 39.94 -44.52 12.09
CA ASN A 821 39.33 -43.19 12.10
C ASN A 821 37.79 -43.16 11.85
N ILE A 822 37.06 -44.24 12.11
CA ILE A 822 35.59 -44.33 11.94
C ILE A 822 34.98 -44.93 13.22
N CYS A 823 33.91 -44.33 13.76
CA CYS A 823 33.24 -44.82 14.97
C CYS A 823 32.29 -45.99 14.67
N ALA A 824 31.84 -46.70 15.71
CA ALA A 824 30.91 -47.83 15.60
C ALA A 824 29.46 -47.43 15.27
N ASP A 825 29.19 -46.16 14.97
CA ASP A 825 27.87 -45.68 14.59
C ASP A 825 27.51 -46.20 13.20
N GLN A 826 26.29 -46.74 13.05
CA GLN A 826 25.87 -47.41 11.82
C GLN A 826 25.91 -46.47 10.60
N GLU A 827 25.52 -45.20 10.73
CA GLU A 827 25.57 -44.24 9.62
C GLU A 827 27.01 -43.98 9.19
N CYS A 828 27.94 -43.87 10.15
CA CYS A 828 29.35 -43.67 9.86
C CYS A 828 30.00 -44.89 9.18
N GLN A 829 29.57 -46.09 9.54
CA GLN A 829 30.01 -47.34 8.89
C GLN A 829 29.46 -47.44 7.46
N ASP A 830 28.19 -47.09 7.24
CA ASP A 830 27.57 -47.09 5.91
C ASP A 830 28.19 -46.01 4.99
N HIS A 831 28.52 -44.85 5.54
CA HIS A 831 29.30 -43.82 4.86
C HIS A 831 30.69 -44.31 4.50
N ALA A 832 31.38 -45.01 5.40
CA ALA A 832 32.70 -45.58 5.14
C ALA A 832 32.68 -46.56 3.97
N HIS A 833 31.69 -47.44 3.90
CA HIS A 833 31.55 -48.42 2.81
C HIS A 833 31.42 -47.76 1.43
N ASN A 834 30.77 -46.60 1.37
CA ASN A 834 30.53 -45.88 0.12
C ASN A 834 31.58 -44.78 -0.16
N ALA A 835 32.50 -44.50 0.76
CA ALA A 835 33.53 -43.48 0.62
C ALA A 835 34.73 -43.97 -0.19
N CYS A 836 35.39 -43.04 -0.88
CA CYS A 836 36.71 -43.30 -1.45
C CYS A 836 37.74 -43.52 -0.33
N THR A 837 38.61 -44.51 -0.52
CA THR A 837 39.71 -44.87 0.40
C THR A 837 41.07 -44.33 -0.05
N LYS A 838 41.13 -43.65 -1.21
CA LYS A 838 42.36 -43.05 -1.74
C LYS A 838 42.70 -41.75 -0.99
N MET A 839 43.99 -41.43 -0.97
CA MET A 839 44.54 -40.18 -0.42
C MET A 839 45.06 -39.31 -1.56
N HIS A 840 44.75 -38.02 -1.54
CA HIS A 840 45.27 -37.05 -2.50
C HIS A 840 46.75 -36.76 -2.25
N VAL A 841 47.45 -36.23 -3.27
CA VAL A 841 48.88 -35.83 -3.16
C VAL A 841 49.14 -34.80 -2.05
N CYS A 842 48.13 -34.01 -1.68
CA CYS A 842 48.20 -33.06 -0.57
C CYS A 842 48.07 -33.69 0.82
N GLY A 843 47.95 -35.03 0.93
CA GLY A 843 47.82 -35.76 2.19
C GLY A 843 46.40 -35.86 2.76
N HIS A 844 45.41 -35.25 2.10
CA HIS A 844 44.00 -35.35 2.52
C HIS A 844 43.32 -36.61 1.96
N LEU A 845 42.48 -37.25 2.76
CA LEU A 845 41.63 -38.35 2.30
C LEU A 845 40.58 -37.84 1.31
N CYS A 846 40.33 -38.59 0.23
CA CYS A 846 39.34 -38.21 -0.77
C CYS A 846 37.91 -38.31 -0.20
N SER A 847 37.17 -37.21 -0.23
CA SER A 847 35.75 -37.13 0.19
C SER A 847 34.76 -37.64 -0.87
N GLY A 848 35.26 -38.13 -2.01
CA GLY A 848 34.49 -38.77 -3.06
C GLY A 848 33.94 -40.14 -2.68
N ILE A 849 33.38 -40.86 -3.65
CA ILE A 849 32.75 -42.16 -3.43
C ILE A 849 33.67 -43.32 -3.88
N SER A 850 33.38 -44.53 -3.39
CA SER A 850 34.13 -45.73 -3.76
C SER A 850 33.89 -46.10 -5.23
N GLY A 851 34.95 -46.48 -5.95
CA GLY A 851 34.84 -46.96 -7.33
C GLY A 851 34.79 -45.87 -8.42
N GLU A 852 34.95 -44.60 -8.07
CA GLU A 852 35.06 -43.52 -9.06
C GLU A 852 36.35 -43.61 -9.91
N THR A 853 36.22 -43.37 -11.22
CA THR A 853 37.34 -43.35 -12.17
C THR A 853 38.28 -42.17 -11.90
N GLU A 854 37.70 -41.00 -11.68
CA GLU A 854 38.38 -39.78 -11.27
C GLU A 854 37.91 -39.40 -9.87
N CYS A 855 38.84 -39.23 -8.93
CA CYS A 855 38.49 -38.85 -7.56
C CYS A 855 37.98 -37.41 -7.52
N LEU A 856 36.96 -37.16 -6.71
CA LEU A 856 36.50 -35.81 -6.35
C LEU A 856 37.71 -34.89 -6.02
N PRO A 857 37.81 -33.68 -6.59
CA PRO A 857 38.86 -32.73 -6.24
C PRO A 857 38.93 -32.49 -4.73
N CYS A 858 40.13 -32.18 -4.23
CA CYS A 858 40.34 -32.05 -2.79
C CYS A 858 39.52 -30.87 -2.24
N LEU A 859 38.52 -31.17 -1.40
CA LEU A 859 37.62 -30.17 -0.82
C LEU A 859 38.31 -29.15 0.11
N HIS A 860 39.59 -29.34 0.44
CA HIS A 860 40.40 -28.36 1.17
C HIS A 860 41.06 -27.32 0.25
N GLY A 861 40.70 -27.28 -1.04
CA GLY A 861 41.20 -26.30 -2.01
C GLY A 861 42.66 -26.50 -2.43
N CYS A 862 43.29 -27.60 -2.04
CA CYS A 862 44.72 -27.85 -2.31
C CYS A 862 45.03 -28.15 -3.79
N SER A 863 44.04 -28.54 -4.58
CA SER A 863 44.21 -28.90 -5.99
C SER A 863 44.13 -27.71 -6.95
N GLY A 864 43.64 -26.54 -6.50
CA GLY A 864 43.47 -25.36 -7.36
C GLY A 864 42.52 -25.57 -8.55
N ASP A 865 41.62 -26.56 -8.47
CA ASP A 865 40.70 -26.90 -9.55
C ASP A 865 39.62 -25.82 -9.69
N PRO A 866 39.52 -25.10 -10.83
CA PRO A 866 38.56 -24.02 -11.01
C PRO A 866 37.11 -24.51 -11.12
N THR A 867 36.89 -25.82 -11.28
CA THR A 867 35.54 -26.41 -11.37
C THR A 867 34.92 -26.66 -9.98
N LEU A 868 35.74 -26.74 -8.94
CA LEU A 868 35.29 -26.96 -7.57
C LEU A 868 34.79 -25.65 -6.97
N LYS A 869 33.49 -25.61 -6.65
CA LYS A 869 32.85 -24.38 -6.15
C LYS A 869 32.63 -24.33 -4.65
N GLN A 870 32.80 -25.46 -3.97
CA GLN A 870 32.50 -25.64 -2.55
C GLN A 870 33.67 -26.34 -1.86
N ASP A 871 33.84 -26.08 -0.57
CA ASP A 871 34.90 -26.67 0.26
C ASP A 871 34.38 -27.75 1.24
N ALA A 872 35.28 -28.28 2.07
CA ALA A 872 35.00 -29.39 2.99
C ALA A 872 34.05 -29.00 4.15
N ASP A 873 34.05 -27.72 4.53
CA ASP A 873 33.27 -27.16 5.64
C ASP A 873 31.90 -26.65 5.15
N ASP A 874 31.73 -26.45 3.84
CA ASP A 874 30.45 -26.09 3.24
C ASP A 874 29.39 -27.16 3.51
N MET A 875 28.16 -26.70 3.68
CA MET A 875 27.02 -27.54 4.00
C MET A 875 26.44 -28.17 2.74
N CYS A 876 26.02 -29.43 2.82
CA CYS A 876 25.24 -29.99 1.72
C CYS A 876 23.88 -29.27 1.66
N MET A 877 23.62 -28.51 0.60
CA MET A 877 22.41 -27.69 0.45
C MET A 877 21.13 -28.51 0.20
N ILE A 878 21.22 -29.85 0.27
CA ILE A 878 20.06 -30.75 0.28
C ILE A 878 19.62 -31.04 1.72
N CYS A 879 20.52 -31.59 2.56
CA CYS A 879 20.19 -31.91 3.94
C CYS A 879 20.25 -30.69 4.86
N PHE A 880 21.17 -29.76 4.59
CA PHE A 880 21.50 -28.60 5.43
C PHE A 880 21.95 -28.93 6.87
N THR A 881 22.11 -30.21 7.21
CA THR A 881 22.44 -30.70 8.56
C THR A 881 23.90 -31.08 8.74
N GLU A 882 24.57 -31.49 7.66
CA GLU A 882 25.96 -31.96 7.69
C GLU A 882 26.85 -31.34 6.60
N ALA A 883 28.11 -31.07 6.95
CA ALA A 883 29.13 -30.55 6.04
C ALA A 883 29.45 -31.59 4.96
N LEU A 884 29.94 -31.14 3.80
CA LEU A 884 30.27 -32.01 2.67
C LEU A 884 31.32 -33.08 3.05
N SER A 885 32.23 -32.77 3.97
CA SER A 885 33.23 -33.73 4.49
C SER A 885 32.65 -34.83 5.39
N CYS A 886 31.45 -34.65 5.94
CA CYS A 886 30.83 -35.58 6.89
C CYS A 886 30.20 -36.83 6.25
N ALA A 887 30.09 -36.90 4.93
CA ALA A 887 29.60 -38.08 4.20
C ALA A 887 30.18 -38.12 2.77
N PRO A 888 30.14 -39.27 2.07
CA PRO A 888 30.62 -39.37 0.70
C PRO A 888 29.88 -38.39 -0.23
N ALA A 889 30.64 -37.56 -0.93
CA ALA A 889 30.13 -36.49 -1.77
C ALA A 889 30.47 -36.69 -3.25
N ILE A 890 29.65 -36.11 -4.12
CA ILE A 890 29.84 -36.12 -5.58
C ILE A 890 29.78 -34.69 -6.11
N GLN A 891 30.59 -34.39 -7.12
CA GLN A 891 30.54 -33.13 -7.86
C GLN A 891 29.63 -33.32 -9.08
N LEU A 892 28.54 -32.57 -9.14
CA LEU A 892 27.69 -32.54 -10.33
C LEU A 892 28.45 -31.85 -11.48
N LYS A 893 28.03 -32.10 -12.72
CA LYS A 893 28.60 -31.43 -13.92
C LYS A 893 28.62 -29.91 -13.84
N CYS A 894 27.72 -29.29 -13.08
CA CYS A 894 27.69 -27.85 -12.84
C CYS A 894 28.74 -27.33 -11.84
N GLY A 895 29.60 -28.20 -11.30
CA GLY A 895 30.69 -27.89 -10.37
C GLY A 895 30.32 -27.93 -8.88
N HIS A 896 29.03 -28.01 -8.55
CA HIS A 896 28.53 -28.06 -7.17
C HIS A 896 28.62 -29.46 -6.57
N VAL A 897 28.89 -29.52 -5.28
CA VAL A 897 29.14 -30.75 -4.53
C VAL A 897 28.00 -31.01 -3.54
N PHE A 898 27.53 -32.26 -3.51
CA PHE A 898 26.47 -32.72 -2.60
C PHE A 898 26.77 -34.12 -2.09
N HIS A 899 26.23 -34.51 -0.93
CA HIS A 899 26.30 -35.91 -0.49
C HIS A 899 25.57 -36.82 -1.47
N LEU A 900 26.16 -37.98 -1.77
CA LEU A 900 25.58 -38.95 -2.70
C LEU A 900 24.19 -39.42 -2.23
N HIS A 901 24.05 -39.73 -0.94
CA HIS A 901 22.76 -40.20 -0.38
C HIS A 901 21.69 -39.11 -0.45
N CYS A 902 22.07 -37.83 -0.28
CA CYS A 902 21.16 -36.70 -0.41
C CYS A 902 20.60 -36.59 -1.83
N CYS A 903 21.47 -36.66 -2.85
CA CYS A 903 21.07 -36.67 -4.24
C CYS A 903 20.13 -37.84 -4.56
N ARG A 904 20.49 -39.06 -4.12
CA ARG A 904 19.65 -40.26 -4.32
C ARG A 904 18.28 -40.13 -3.67
N ASN A 905 18.22 -39.63 -2.44
CA ASN A 905 16.96 -39.48 -1.70
C ASN A 905 16.03 -38.45 -2.37
N VAL A 906 16.57 -37.32 -2.83
CA VAL A 906 15.77 -36.30 -3.55
C VAL A 906 15.23 -36.86 -4.87
N LEU A 907 16.08 -37.51 -5.66
CA LEU A 907 15.66 -38.08 -6.95
C LEU A 907 14.65 -39.23 -6.78
N SER A 908 14.78 -40.02 -5.70
CA SER A 908 13.86 -41.14 -5.41
C SER A 908 12.50 -40.66 -4.91
N LYS A 909 12.45 -39.59 -4.09
CA LYS A 909 11.20 -39.00 -3.58
C LYS A 909 10.43 -38.20 -4.63
N ARG A 910 11.11 -37.71 -5.68
CA ARG A 910 10.53 -36.92 -6.78
C ARG A 910 9.95 -35.59 -6.32
N TRP A 911 8.76 -35.21 -6.82
CA TRP A 911 8.07 -33.95 -6.50
C TRP A 911 7.07 -34.13 -5.36
N ALA A 912 6.73 -33.02 -4.70
CA ALA A 912 5.69 -32.97 -3.68
C ALA A 912 4.33 -32.64 -4.32
N GLY A 913 3.26 -33.28 -3.85
CA GLY A 913 1.89 -33.07 -4.34
C GLY A 913 1.58 -33.85 -5.63
N PRO A 914 0.32 -33.73 -6.13
CA PRO A 914 -0.16 -34.51 -7.27
C PRO A 914 0.40 -34.01 -8.61
N ARG A 915 0.64 -32.69 -8.74
CA ARG A 915 1.16 -32.05 -9.95
C ARG A 915 2.62 -32.42 -10.18
N ILE A 916 2.94 -32.91 -11.36
CA ILE A 916 4.32 -33.19 -11.78
C ILE A 916 5.11 -31.87 -11.86
N THR A 917 6.19 -31.80 -11.10
CA THR A 917 7.18 -30.71 -11.17
C THR A 917 8.59 -31.28 -11.23
N PHE A 918 9.55 -30.58 -11.83
CA PHE A 918 10.89 -31.12 -12.09
C PHE A 918 12.02 -30.41 -11.32
N ALA A 919 11.68 -29.44 -10.46
CA ALA A 919 12.67 -28.67 -9.70
C ALA A 919 13.55 -29.54 -8.78
N PHE A 920 13.05 -30.72 -8.34
CA PHE A 920 13.80 -31.68 -7.53
C PHE A 920 14.98 -32.34 -8.29
N SER A 921 14.94 -32.35 -9.63
CA SER A 921 16.00 -32.89 -10.49
C SER A 921 17.05 -31.86 -10.90
N GLN A 922 16.95 -30.65 -10.35
CA GLN A 922 17.86 -29.54 -10.60
C GLN A 922 18.74 -29.29 -9.37
N CYS A 923 19.95 -28.79 -9.62
CA CYS A 923 20.90 -28.38 -8.60
C CYS A 923 20.23 -27.37 -7.63
N PRO A 924 20.20 -27.63 -6.32
CA PRO A 924 19.63 -26.71 -5.33
C PRO A 924 20.21 -25.29 -5.39
N ILE A 925 21.48 -25.16 -5.78
CA ILE A 925 22.23 -23.90 -5.83
C ILE A 925 21.96 -23.16 -7.16
N CYS A 926 22.47 -23.68 -8.30
CA CYS A 926 22.40 -22.96 -9.58
C CYS A 926 21.21 -23.31 -10.49
N LYS A 927 20.34 -24.25 -10.09
CA LYS A 927 19.20 -24.75 -10.87
C LYS A 927 19.54 -25.47 -12.20
N ALA A 928 20.82 -25.70 -12.51
CA ALA A 928 21.22 -26.56 -13.62
C ALA A 928 20.78 -28.02 -13.38
N PRO A 929 20.49 -28.82 -14.43
CA PRO A 929 20.14 -30.23 -14.27
C PRO A 929 21.18 -31.01 -13.46
N MET A 930 20.72 -31.88 -12.55
CA MET A 930 21.61 -32.78 -11.81
C MET A 930 22.15 -33.85 -12.77
N GLU A 931 23.45 -33.82 -13.04
CA GLU A 931 24.12 -34.80 -13.91
C GLU A 931 25.35 -35.35 -13.18
N HIS A 932 25.38 -36.68 -12.99
CA HIS A 932 26.53 -37.44 -12.50
C HIS A 932 26.38 -38.92 -12.92
N PRO A 933 27.46 -39.63 -13.33
CA PRO A 933 27.37 -41.02 -13.80
C PRO A 933 26.62 -41.96 -12.83
N VAL A 934 26.88 -41.85 -11.53
CA VAL A 934 26.28 -42.70 -10.48
C VAL A 934 24.79 -42.41 -10.25
N LEU A 935 24.29 -41.26 -10.74
CA LEU A 935 22.86 -40.92 -10.68
C LEU A 935 22.10 -41.33 -11.95
N GLY A 936 22.80 -41.83 -12.99
CA GLY A 936 22.23 -42.09 -14.30
C GLY A 936 21.00 -43.00 -14.30
N GLU A 937 21.02 -44.07 -13.50
CA GLU A 937 19.88 -45.00 -13.37
C GLU A 937 18.62 -44.33 -12.78
N LEU A 938 18.79 -43.42 -11.83
CA LEU A 938 17.68 -42.67 -11.24
C LEU A 938 17.20 -41.54 -12.15
N LEU A 939 18.11 -40.90 -12.88
CA LEU A 939 17.82 -39.78 -13.77
C LEU A 939 17.13 -40.23 -15.06
N ALA A 940 17.47 -41.39 -15.62
CA ALA A 940 16.89 -41.88 -16.87
C ALA A 940 15.36 -41.88 -16.92
N PRO A 941 14.62 -42.46 -15.94
CA PRO A 941 13.15 -42.39 -15.93
C PRO A 941 12.61 -40.98 -15.70
N ILE A 942 13.32 -40.13 -14.95
CA ILE A 942 12.92 -38.73 -14.71
C ILE A 942 13.03 -37.91 -15.99
N LEU A 943 14.12 -38.06 -16.74
CA LEU A 943 14.35 -37.37 -18.01
C LEU A 943 13.36 -37.84 -19.07
N SER A 944 13.02 -39.14 -19.11
CA SER A 944 11.98 -39.65 -20.00
C SER A 944 10.61 -39.05 -19.67
N LEU A 945 10.27 -38.87 -18.40
CA LEU A 945 9.02 -38.24 -17.99
C LEU A 945 9.03 -36.74 -18.31
N LEU A 946 10.15 -36.05 -18.08
CA LEU A 946 10.32 -34.64 -18.43
C LEU A 946 10.07 -34.41 -19.91
N GLU A 947 10.68 -35.22 -20.78
CA GLU A 947 10.50 -35.07 -22.23
C GLU A 947 9.08 -35.44 -22.68
N ASP A 948 8.43 -36.44 -22.06
CA ASP A 948 7.03 -36.76 -22.35
C ASP A 948 6.09 -35.60 -21.99
N VAL A 949 6.23 -35.03 -20.79
CA VAL A 949 5.43 -33.88 -20.34
C VAL A 949 5.73 -32.64 -21.19
N ARG A 950 7.00 -32.35 -21.47
CA ARG A 950 7.44 -31.23 -22.30
C ARG A 950 6.83 -31.30 -23.70
N ARG A 951 6.91 -32.48 -24.34
CA ARG A 951 6.32 -32.73 -25.66
C ARG A 951 4.80 -32.50 -25.65
N LYS A 952 4.08 -33.04 -24.66
CA LYS A 952 2.62 -32.88 -24.55
C LYS A 952 2.22 -31.43 -24.28
N ALA A 953 2.96 -30.72 -23.42
CA ALA A 953 2.72 -29.33 -23.08
C ALA A 953 2.92 -28.41 -24.29
N VAL A 954 4.02 -28.57 -25.02
CA VAL A 954 4.30 -27.80 -26.25
C VAL A 954 3.25 -28.09 -27.32
N MET A 955 2.92 -29.36 -27.55
CA MET A 955 1.87 -29.74 -28.50
C MET A 955 0.53 -29.09 -28.14
N ARG A 956 0.15 -29.06 -26.86
CA ARG A 956 -1.08 -28.37 -26.42
C ARG A 956 -1.02 -26.86 -26.69
N LEU A 957 0.13 -26.23 -26.41
CA LEU A 957 0.34 -24.80 -26.65
C LEU A 957 0.20 -24.43 -28.14
N GLU A 958 0.76 -25.26 -29.02
CA GLU A 958 0.67 -25.11 -30.49
C GLU A 958 -0.77 -25.22 -30.98
N TYR A 959 -1.53 -26.21 -30.49
CA TYR A 959 -2.94 -26.38 -30.84
C TYR A 959 -3.84 -25.26 -30.27
N GLU A 960 -3.42 -24.57 -29.21
CA GLU A 960 -4.08 -23.37 -28.70
C GLU A 960 -3.65 -22.08 -29.41
N GLY A 961 -2.65 -22.14 -30.30
CA GLY A 961 -2.13 -20.98 -31.04
C GLY A 961 -1.39 -19.95 -30.17
N LEU A 962 -0.93 -20.35 -28.98
CA LEU A 962 -0.26 -19.48 -28.00
C LEU A 962 1.28 -19.54 -28.05
N ASP A 963 1.82 -20.26 -29.04
CA ASP A 963 3.24 -20.48 -29.29
C ASP A 963 3.93 -19.26 -29.95
N LYS A 964 3.21 -18.52 -30.80
CA LYS A 964 3.77 -17.42 -31.60
C LYS A 964 4.18 -16.21 -30.75
N GLY A 965 5.39 -15.71 -30.96
CA GLY A 965 5.91 -14.48 -30.34
C GLY A 965 6.61 -14.66 -28.98
N ARG A 966 6.87 -15.90 -28.54
CA ARG A 966 7.57 -16.20 -27.27
C ARG A 966 8.98 -16.71 -27.50
N ALA A 967 9.92 -16.29 -26.65
CA ALA A 967 11.32 -16.70 -26.72
C ALA A 967 11.56 -18.17 -26.31
N ASP A 968 10.78 -18.69 -25.35
CA ASP A 968 10.83 -20.10 -24.91
C ASP A 968 9.40 -20.66 -24.71
N PRO A 969 8.77 -21.20 -25.78
CA PRO A 969 7.43 -21.78 -25.72
C PRO A 969 7.32 -22.98 -24.77
N ALA A 970 8.40 -23.77 -24.63
CA ALA A 970 8.36 -25.00 -23.83
C ALA A 970 8.34 -24.71 -22.33
N SER A 971 9.19 -23.79 -21.86
CA SER A 971 9.16 -23.35 -20.46
C SER A 971 7.82 -22.72 -20.10
N TYR A 972 7.27 -21.87 -20.99
CA TYR A 972 5.94 -21.28 -20.80
C TYR A 972 4.83 -22.34 -20.71
N ALA A 973 4.84 -23.34 -21.59
CA ALA A 973 3.85 -24.42 -21.57
C ALA A 973 3.93 -25.26 -20.28
N MET A 974 5.13 -25.58 -19.80
CA MET A 974 5.36 -26.34 -18.58
C MET A 974 4.92 -25.60 -17.31
N ASP A 975 5.01 -24.27 -17.31
CA ASP A 975 4.53 -23.44 -16.20
C ASP A 975 2.99 -23.28 -16.25
N ARG A 976 2.43 -23.07 -17.45
CA ARG A 976 0.99 -22.83 -17.68
C ARG A 976 0.12 -24.05 -17.43
N TYR A 977 0.57 -25.24 -17.82
CA TYR A 977 -0.25 -26.46 -17.78
C TYR A 977 0.12 -27.37 -16.60
N ALA A 978 -0.89 -28.02 -16.02
CA ALA A 978 -0.72 -29.01 -14.97
C ALA A 978 -0.82 -30.43 -15.56
N TYR A 979 0.19 -31.25 -15.27
CA TYR A 979 0.24 -32.66 -15.64
C TYR A 979 0.33 -33.55 -14.40
N TYR A 980 -0.24 -34.75 -14.50
CA TYR A 980 -0.38 -35.73 -13.42
C TYR A 980 0.01 -37.12 -13.91
N VAL A 981 0.48 -37.99 -13.03
CA VAL A 981 0.80 -39.39 -13.38
C VAL A 981 -0.43 -40.25 -13.14
N CYS A 982 -0.91 -40.95 -14.17
CA CYS A 982 -2.03 -41.87 -14.01
C CYS A 982 -1.61 -43.13 -13.25
N PHE A 983 -2.32 -43.47 -12.17
CA PHE A 983 -2.05 -44.66 -11.36
C PHE A 983 -2.14 -45.98 -12.14
N LYS A 984 -3.09 -46.08 -13.09
CA LYS A 984 -3.33 -47.34 -13.83
C LYS A 984 -2.31 -47.60 -14.93
N CYS A 985 -1.96 -46.58 -15.71
CA CYS A 985 -1.09 -46.74 -16.89
C CYS A 985 0.30 -46.10 -16.76
N ASN A 986 0.58 -45.40 -15.66
CA ASN A 986 1.82 -44.66 -15.40
C ASN A 986 2.21 -43.60 -16.45
N LYS A 987 1.28 -43.21 -17.33
CA LYS A 987 1.49 -42.13 -18.31
C LYS A 987 1.10 -40.77 -17.71
N ALA A 988 1.82 -39.72 -18.12
CA ALA A 988 1.43 -38.36 -17.79
C ALA A 988 0.18 -37.94 -18.58
N TYR A 989 -0.78 -37.29 -17.92
CA TYR A 989 -1.99 -36.75 -18.55
C TYR A 989 -2.24 -35.31 -18.08
N TYR A 990 -2.96 -34.56 -18.92
CA TYR A 990 -3.28 -33.16 -18.67
C TYR A 990 -4.45 -33.03 -17.69
N GLY A 991 -4.32 -32.13 -16.71
CA GLY A 991 -5.35 -31.88 -15.69
C GLY A 991 -5.76 -30.41 -15.56
N GLY A 992 -5.54 -29.59 -16.59
CA GLY A 992 -5.97 -28.17 -16.60
C GLY A 992 -4.82 -27.17 -16.54
N GLU A 993 -5.17 -25.89 -16.36
CA GLU A 993 -4.19 -24.81 -16.16
C GLU A 993 -3.69 -24.77 -14.71
N ALA A 994 -2.41 -24.51 -14.53
CA ALA A 994 -1.75 -24.44 -13.23
C ALA A 994 -2.26 -23.32 -12.32
N ARG A 995 -2.88 -22.27 -12.87
CA ARG A 995 -3.40 -21.11 -12.11
C ARG A 995 -4.51 -21.51 -11.14
N CYS A 996 -5.25 -22.58 -11.45
CA CYS A 996 -6.29 -23.10 -10.57
C CYS A 996 -5.73 -23.83 -9.34
N ASP A 997 -4.42 -24.14 -9.30
CA ASP A 997 -3.73 -24.90 -8.24
C ASP A 997 -2.88 -24.00 -7.31
N ALA A 998 -2.75 -22.70 -7.60
CA ALA A 998 -1.78 -21.83 -6.94
C ALA A 998 -2.17 -21.38 -5.51
N GLU A 999 -3.39 -21.67 -5.06
CA GLU A 999 -3.93 -21.11 -3.81
C GLU A 999 -3.85 -22.04 -2.58
N LEU A 1000 -3.52 -23.32 -2.71
CA LEU A 1000 -3.60 -24.25 -1.57
C LEU A 1000 -2.42 -25.23 -1.52
N GLY A 1001 -1.77 -25.27 -0.36
CA GLY A 1001 -0.54 -26.01 -0.10
C GLY A 1001 -0.70 -27.53 -0.07
N SER A 1002 0.44 -28.20 0.05
CA SER A 1002 0.69 -29.64 0.13
C SER A 1002 -0.25 -30.43 1.06
N GLY A 1003 -1.46 -30.74 0.61
CA GLY A 1003 -2.31 -31.76 1.22
C GLY A 1003 -1.82 -33.16 0.85
N ASP A 1004 -2.01 -34.12 1.77
CA ASP A 1004 -1.87 -35.54 1.45
C ASP A 1004 -2.98 -35.93 0.47
N PHE A 1005 -2.62 -36.53 -0.66
CA PHE A 1005 -3.55 -37.03 -1.68
C PHE A 1005 -3.33 -38.53 -1.88
N ASP A 1006 -4.37 -39.25 -2.30
CA ASP A 1006 -4.23 -40.66 -2.67
C ASP A 1006 -3.83 -40.78 -4.15
N PRO A 1007 -2.63 -41.32 -4.47
CA PRO A 1007 -2.22 -41.53 -5.86
C PRO A 1007 -3.18 -42.41 -6.65
N ALA A 1008 -3.94 -43.31 -6.01
CA ALA A 1008 -4.89 -44.20 -6.67
C ALA A 1008 -6.05 -43.45 -7.36
N GLU A 1009 -6.34 -42.23 -6.92
CA GLU A 1009 -7.40 -41.38 -7.46
C GLU A 1009 -6.98 -40.58 -8.69
N LEU A 1010 -5.67 -40.50 -8.98
CA LEU A 1010 -5.16 -39.84 -10.20
C LEU A 1010 -5.26 -40.80 -11.39
N VAL A 1011 -6.35 -40.69 -12.16
CA VAL A 1011 -6.62 -41.57 -13.31
C VAL A 1011 -6.89 -40.72 -14.55
N CYS A 1012 -6.15 -40.98 -15.63
CA CYS A 1012 -6.38 -40.27 -16.90
C CYS A 1012 -7.72 -40.67 -17.53
N GLY A 1013 -8.29 -39.80 -18.37
CA GLY A 1013 -9.59 -40.05 -19.01
C GLY A 1013 -9.67 -41.37 -19.79
N ALA A 1014 -8.56 -41.86 -20.36
CA ALA A 1014 -8.53 -43.18 -21.01
C ALA A 1014 -8.71 -44.35 -20.04
N CYS A 1015 -8.21 -44.21 -18.80
CA CYS A 1015 -8.27 -45.24 -17.75
C CYS A 1015 -9.51 -45.13 -16.86
N SER A 1016 -10.27 -44.03 -16.98
CA SER A 1016 -11.52 -43.73 -16.28
C SER A 1016 -12.69 -43.51 -17.25
N ASP A 1017 -12.64 -44.11 -18.45
CA ASP A 1017 -13.64 -43.90 -19.50
C ASP A 1017 -15.00 -44.56 -19.18
N VAL A 1018 -15.79 -43.90 -18.33
CA VAL A 1018 -17.13 -44.34 -17.91
C VAL A 1018 -18.19 -44.17 -19.01
N SER A 1019 -17.97 -43.28 -19.97
CA SER A 1019 -18.95 -42.94 -21.02
C SER A 1019 -18.68 -43.60 -22.39
N ARG A 1020 -17.64 -44.45 -22.49
CA ARG A 1020 -17.19 -45.08 -23.76
C ARG A 1020 -17.02 -44.04 -24.86
N ALA A 1021 -16.22 -43.02 -24.56
CA ALA A 1021 -16.04 -41.87 -25.44
C ALA A 1021 -15.53 -42.29 -26.84
N GLN A 1022 -15.97 -41.58 -27.87
CA GLN A 1022 -15.50 -41.83 -29.23
C GLN A 1022 -13.98 -41.58 -29.32
N MET A 1023 -13.25 -42.56 -29.87
CA MET A 1023 -11.81 -42.44 -30.05
C MET A 1023 -11.47 -41.38 -31.09
N CYS A 1024 -10.47 -40.54 -30.77
CA CYS A 1024 -9.98 -39.57 -31.72
C CYS A 1024 -9.28 -40.27 -32.90
N PRO A 1025 -9.60 -39.94 -34.17
CA PRO A 1025 -8.95 -40.55 -35.33
C PRO A 1025 -7.43 -40.30 -35.39
N LYS A 1026 -6.97 -39.17 -34.82
CA LYS A 1026 -5.55 -38.77 -34.82
C LYS A 1026 -4.78 -39.26 -33.59
N HIS A 1027 -5.42 -39.22 -32.42
CA HIS A 1027 -4.73 -39.41 -31.14
C HIS A 1027 -5.31 -40.51 -30.25
N GLY A 1028 -6.24 -41.32 -30.77
CA GLY A 1028 -6.91 -42.37 -30.00
C GLY A 1028 -7.51 -41.83 -28.71
N THR A 1029 -7.08 -42.38 -27.57
CA THR A 1029 -7.48 -41.96 -26.22
C THR A 1029 -6.37 -41.20 -25.46
N ASP A 1030 -5.22 -40.91 -26.10
CA ASP A 1030 -4.04 -40.38 -25.39
C ASP A 1030 -4.27 -38.98 -24.81
N PHE A 1031 -5.17 -38.19 -25.40
CA PHE A 1031 -5.59 -36.87 -24.90
C PHE A 1031 -7.08 -36.84 -24.56
N LEU A 1032 -7.66 -38.00 -24.17
CA LEU A 1032 -9.05 -38.06 -23.73
C LEU A 1032 -9.18 -37.35 -22.38
N GLU A 1033 -9.98 -36.29 -22.35
CA GLU A 1033 -10.26 -35.49 -21.16
C GLU A 1033 -11.72 -35.67 -20.72
N TYR A 1034 -11.95 -35.58 -19.41
CA TYR A 1034 -13.28 -35.54 -18.82
C TYR A 1034 -13.53 -34.19 -18.16
N LYS A 1035 -14.79 -33.79 -18.14
CA LYS A 1035 -15.28 -32.64 -17.39
C LYS A 1035 -15.42 -33.02 -15.92
N CYS A 1036 -15.09 -32.11 -15.00
CA CYS A 1036 -15.50 -32.22 -13.61
C CYS A 1036 -17.04 -32.31 -13.53
N ARG A 1037 -17.56 -33.32 -12.84
CA ARG A 1037 -19.01 -33.52 -12.71
C ARG A 1037 -19.71 -32.27 -12.17
N TYR A 1038 -19.05 -31.53 -11.28
CA TYR A 1038 -19.62 -30.42 -10.51
C TYR A 1038 -19.28 -29.02 -11.01
N CYS A 1039 -18.46 -28.86 -12.06
CA CYS A 1039 -18.17 -27.54 -12.66
C CYS A 1039 -17.69 -27.63 -14.11
N CYS A 1040 -17.53 -26.48 -14.77
CA CYS A 1040 -16.96 -26.34 -16.11
C CYS A 1040 -15.42 -26.28 -16.06
N SER A 1041 -14.80 -27.32 -15.49
CA SER A 1041 -13.34 -27.46 -15.47
C SER A 1041 -12.93 -28.86 -15.93
N VAL A 1042 -11.69 -29.02 -16.41
CA VAL A 1042 -11.13 -30.34 -16.73
C VAL A 1042 -10.93 -31.11 -15.42
N ALA A 1043 -11.24 -32.40 -15.44
CA ALA A 1043 -11.07 -33.27 -14.28
C ALA A 1043 -9.61 -33.70 -14.10
N VAL A 1044 -9.22 -33.88 -12.85
CA VAL A 1044 -7.93 -34.39 -12.40
C VAL A 1044 -8.10 -35.70 -11.65
N PHE A 1045 -9.05 -35.76 -10.72
CA PHE A 1045 -9.29 -36.94 -9.89
C PHE A 1045 -10.44 -37.78 -10.43
N PHE A 1046 -10.34 -39.09 -10.24
CA PHE A 1046 -11.40 -40.05 -10.47
C PHE A 1046 -11.62 -40.87 -9.19
N CYS A 1047 -12.62 -40.47 -8.42
CA CYS A 1047 -12.91 -41.05 -7.11
C CYS A 1047 -14.11 -41.99 -7.19
N PHE A 1048 -14.18 -42.90 -6.22
CA PHE A 1048 -15.31 -43.84 -6.02
C PHE A 1048 -15.59 -44.76 -7.22
N GLY A 1049 -14.67 -44.83 -8.20
CA GLY A 1049 -14.85 -45.60 -9.43
C GLY A 1049 -15.93 -45.06 -10.37
N THR A 1050 -16.50 -43.88 -10.11
CA THR A 1050 -17.64 -43.35 -10.88
C THR A 1050 -17.57 -41.86 -11.19
N THR A 1051 -16.76 -41.08 -10.47
CA THR A 1051 -16.95 -39.61 -10.44
C THR A 1051 -15.66 -38.85 -10.73
N HIS A 1052 -15.71 -37.94 -11.71
CA HIS A 1052 -14.60 -37.07 -12.07
C HIS A 1052 -14.66 -35.72 -11.34
N PHE A 1053 -13.55 -35.30 -10.72
CA PHE A 1053 -13.40 -34.03 -10.00
C PHE A 1053 -12.22 -33.21 -10.53
N CYS A 1054 -12.36 -31.89 -10.59
CA CYS A 1054 -11.19 -30.99 -10.60
C CYS A 1054 -10.65 -30.84 -9.17
N ASN A 1055 -9.42 -30.36 -9.00
CA ASN A 1055 -8.78 -30.23 -7.68
C ASN A 1055 -9.64 -29.46 -6.67
N ALA A 1056 -10.14 -28.28 -7.04
CA ALA A 1056 -10.93 -27.45 -6.13
C ALA A 1056 -12.28 -28.08 -5.71
N CYS A 1057 -12.90 -28.92 -6.56
CA CYS A 1057 -14.10 -29.68 -6.20
C CYS A 1057 -13.77 -30.97 -5.46
N HIS A 1058 -12.58 -31.54 -5.65
CA HIS A 1058 -12.09 -32.69 -4.90
C HIS A 1058 -11.78 -32.32 -3.45
N ASP A 1059 -11.11 -31.18 -3.21
CA ASP A 1059 -10.86 -30.70 -1.84
C ASP A 1059 -12.15 -30.52 -1.01
N ASP A 1060 -13.24 -30.15 -1.68
CA ASP A 1060 -14.55 -29.89 -1.10
C ASP A 1060 -15.57 -31.00 -1.45
N PHE A 1061 -15.08 -32.22 -1.78
CA PHE A 1061 -15.92 -33.29 -2.33
C PHE A 1061 -17.10 -33.62 -1.42
N GLN A 1062 -16.91 -33.60 -0.09
CA GLN A 1062 -17.96 -33.88 0.88
C GLN A 1062 -19.13 -32.91 0.75
N ARG A 1063 -18.88 -31.63 0.46
CA ARG A 1063 -19.95 -30.65 0.26
C ARG A 1063 -20.57 -30.80 -1.12
N VAL A 1064 -19.75 -30.75 -2.18
CA VAL A 1064 -20.28 -30.71 -3.56
C VAL A 1064 -21.02 -31.98 -3.96
N THR A 1065 -20.66 -33.15 -3.42
CA THR A 1065 -21.39 -34.40 -3.66
C THR A 1065 -22.75 -34.47 -2.95
N ASN A 1066 -22.93 -33.69 -1.88
CA ASN A 1066 -24.16 -33.64 -1.09
C ASN A 1066 -25.16 -32.57 -1.57
N ILE A 1067 -24.79 -31.71 -2.54
CA ILE A 1067 -25.71 -30.72 -3.14
C ILE A 1067 -26.69 -31.44 -4.08
N HIS A 1068 -27.97 -31.13 -3.97
CA HIS A 1068 -28.99 -31.70 -4.85
C HIS A 1068 -28.77 -31.24 -6.30
N ARG A 1069 -29.05 -32.11 -7.29
CA ARG A 1069 -28.78 -31.82 -8.71
C ARG A 1069 -29.40 -30.51 -9.21
N ASP A 1070 -30.59 -30.18 -8.73
CA ASP A 1070 -31.32 -28.97 -9.14
C ASP A 1070 -30.75 -27.68 -8.53
N GLU A 1071 -29.90 -27.80 -7.50
CA GLU A 1071 -29.23 -26.69 -6.82
C GLU A 1071 -27.80 -26.47 -7.32
N LEU A 1072 -27.30 -27.33 -8.21
CA LEU A 1072 -25.99 -27.15 -8.82
C LEU A 1072 -26.01 -25.98 -9.82
N PRO A 1073 -24.92 -25.20 -9.92
CA PRO A 1073 -24.84 -24.07 -10.84
C PRO A 1073 -24.99 -24.53 -12.30
N THR A 1074 -25.70 -23.73 -13.08
CA THR A 1074 -25.83 -23.94 -14.52
C THR A 1074 -24.57 -23.46 -15.23
N CYS A 1075 -24.33 -23.97 -16.45
CA CYS A 1075 -23.23 -23.47 -17.28
C CYS A 1075 -23.44 -21.96 -17.56
N PRO A 1076 -22.43 -21.10 -17.32
CA PRO A 1076 -21.06 -21.41 -16.91
C PRO A 1076 -20.89 -21.64 -15.39
N ALA A 1077 -20.40 -22.83 -15.02
CA ALA A 1077 -20.23 -23.25 -13.62
C ALA A 1077 -18.76 -23.25 -13.20
N GLY A 1078 -18.44 -22.58 -12.11
CA GLY A 1078 -17.12 -22.56 -11.48
C GLY A 1078 -16.98 -23.68 -10.44
N PRO A 1079 -15.74 -23.98 -9.97
CA PRO A 1079 -15.52 -24.97 -8.93
C PRO A 1079 -16.23 -24.65 -7.60
N ARG A 1080 -16.34 -25.64 -6.71
CA ARG A 1080 -17.00 -25.51 -5.38
C ARG A 1080 -18.46 -25.03 -5.43
N ALA A 1081 -19.17 -25.38 -6.50
CA ALA A 1081 -20.55 -25.00 -6.79
C ALA A 1081 -20.77 -23.48 -6.93
N LYS A 1082 -19.80 -22.77 -7.52
CA LYS A 1082 -19.91 -21.34 -7.80
C LYS A 1082 -20.56 -21.08 -9.16
N GLN A 1083 -21.54 -20.20 -9.25
CA GLN A 1083 -22.06 -19.70 -10.53
C GLN A 1083 -21.08 -18.66 -11.10
N LEU A 1084 -20.70 -18.79 -12.37
CA LEU A 1084 -19.90 -17.77 -13.06
C LEU A 1084 -20.82 -16.83 -13.84
N ASP A 1085 -20.31 -15.61 -14.06
CA ASP A 1085 -20.98 -14.58 -14.85
C ASP A 1085 -20.71 -14.76 -16.35
N GLY A 1086 -21.69 -14.43 -17.19
CA GLY A 1086 -21.63 -14.54 -18.65
C GLY A 1086 -22.32 -15.79 -19.21
N ASP A 1087 -22.36 -15.87 -20.55
CA ASP A 1087 -23.05 -16.95 -21.28
C ASP A 1087 -22.10 -17.99 -21.89
N GLU A 1088 -20.78 -17.76 -21.81
CA GLU A 1088 -19.77 -18.61 -22.44
C GLU A 1088 -19.20 -19.64 -21.45
N CYS A 1089 -19.26 -20.92 -21.84
CA CYS A 1089 -18.68 -22.01 -21.05
C CYS A 1089 -17.14 -21.90 -21.01
N PRO A 1090 -16.50 -21.99 -19.82
CA PRO A 1090 -15.03 -22.00 -19.71
C PRO A 1090 -14.31 -23.13 -20.47
N LEU A 1091 -15.03 -24.21 -20.82
CA LEU A 1091 -14.52 -25.32 -21.62
C LEU A 1091 -14.80 -25.16 -23.12
N HIS A 1092 -15.44 -24.07 -23.51
CA HIS A 1092 -15.87 -23.72 -24.87
C HIS A 1092 -16.58 -24.89 -25.61
N VAL A 1093 -17.38 -25.67 -24.87
CA VAL A 1093 -18.09 -26.84 -25.39
C VAL A 1093 -19.49 -26.92 -24.79
N LYS A 1094 -20.45 -27.36 -25.60
CA LYS A 1094 -21.79 -27.72 -25.11
C LYS A 1094 -21.70 -29.06 -24.38
N HIS A 1095 -22.14 -29.07 -23.14
CA HIS A 1095 -22.12 -30.27 -22.29
C HIS A 1095 -23.45 -30.40 -21.51
N PRO A 1096 -23.76 -31.59 -20.97
CA PRO A 1096 -24.93 -31.80 -20.11
C PRO A 1096 -24.92 -30.91 -18.86
N PRO A 1097 -26.06 -30.79 -18.15
CA PRO A 1097 -26.13 -30.05 -16.89
C PRO A 1097 -25.09 -30.49 -15.86
N THR A 1098 -24.69 -29.55 -14.98
CA THR A 1098 -23.79 -29.84 -13.86
C THR A 1098 -24.39 -30.95 -12.98
N GLY A 1099 -23.57 -31.93 -12.58
CA GLY A 1099 -24.00 -33.14 -11.90
C GLY A 1099 -23.99 -34.40 -12.78
N GLU A 1100 -23.57 -34.29 -14.04
CA GLU A 1100 -23.42 -35.40 -14.99
C GLU A 1100 -21.98 -35.56 -15.49
N GLU A 1101 -21.59 -36.82 -15.69
CA GLU A 1101 -20.31 -37.20 -16.27
C GLU A 1101 -20.29 -36.89 -17.76
N PHE A 1102 -19.21 -36.27 -18.23
CA PHE A 1102 -19.09 -35.88 -19.63
C PHE A 1102 -17.65 -36.00 -20.14
N ALA A 1103 -17.45 -36.85 -21.14
CA ALA A 1103 -16.20 -36.91 -21.88
C ALA A 1103 -16.12 -35.70 -22.82
N LEU A 1104 -15.03 -34.94 -22.67
CA LEU A 1104 -14.75 -33.78 -23.52
C LEU A 1104 -14.16 -34.18 -24.87
N GLY A 1105 -13.77 -35.45 -25.02
CA GLY A 1105 -13.06 -35.96 -26.20
C GLY A 1105 -11.58 -35.59 -26.16
N CYS A 1106 -10.98 -35.46 -27.34
CA CYS A 1106 -9.55 -35.16 -27.47
C CYS A 1106 -9.25 -33.68 -27.18
N GLY A 1107 -8.57 -33.41 -26.06
CA GLY A 1107 -8.31 -32.06 -25.58
C GLY A 1107 -7.53 -31.16 -26.54
N VAL A 1108 -6.61 -31.73 -27.34
CA VAL A 1108 -5.85 -30.98 -28.36
C VAL A 1108 -6.69 -30.69 -29.62
N CYS A 1109 -7.47 -31.67 -30.11
CA CYS A 1109 -8.27 -31.48 -31.32
C CYS A 1109 -9.48 -30.58 -31.09
N ARG A 1110 -10.02 -30.54 -29.87
CA ARG A 1110 -11.14 -29.67 -29.51
C ARG A 1110 -10.86 -28.20 -29.86
N ASN A 1111 -9.65 -27.72 -29.59
CA ASN A 1111 -9.26 -26.33 -29.84
C ASN A 1111 -8.93 -26.04 -31.32
N ALA A 1112 -8.68 -27.09 -32.12
CA ALA A 1112 -8.45 -26.94 -33.57
C ALA A 1112 -9.75 -26.85 -34.38
N HIS A 1113 -10.89 -27.28 -33.82
CA HIS A 1113 -12.21 -27.18 -34.48
C HIS A 1113 -12.92 -25.83 -34.29
N THR A 1114 -12.30 -24.93 -33.52
CA THR A 1114 -12.70 -23.52 -33.36
C THR A 1114 -12.01 -22.57 -34.35
N PHE A 1115 -11.30 -23.11 -35.34
CA PHE A 1115 -10.75 -22.37 -36.49
C PHE A 1115 -11.44 -22.76 -37.80
#